data_AF-A0ABC8V9Z8-F1
#
_entry.id   AF-A0ABC8V9Z8-F1
#
_cell.length_a   1.000
_cell.length_b   1.000
_cell.length_c   1.000
_cell.angle_alpha   90.00
_cell.angle_beta   90.00
_cell.angle_gamma   90.00
#
_symmetry.space_group_name_H-M   'P 1'
#
loop_
_entity.id
_entity.type
_entity.pdbx_description
1 polymer ?
#
loop_
_entity_poly.entity_id
_entity_poly.type
_entity_poly.pdbx_seq_one_letter_code
_entity_poly.pdbx_strand_id
1 'polypeptide(L)'
;MLFNLPKAAKRIGVKFLSVASAECFGRDISPMHFASLLKECRSVNTVRQIHQKIIASGLLSCPASLLSVSLPPLPSHSHVSPKSLGTGVVASYLACGAISDALSVLERVTPSPAVWWNLLIREYIKEGRLDRAIDVSCRMLRAGTRPDHFTLPYTLKACGELPSYRCGSTFHGLICCNGFESNVFVCNALVAMYARCGSLDDASLVFDEITWRGIDDVISWNSIVAAHVKGNNPWTALDLFSKMAMTVHEKATNERSDIISIVNILPACASLKALPQTKEIHGYAIRNGTFLDAFVCNTLIDTYAKCGSMEDAVKVFNTMEFKDVVSWNAMVTGYSQSGEFEAAFELFKNMRKENIPLDVITWSAVIAGYAQRGRGQEALDAFRQMLLYGSEPNSVTIISLLSACASLGALSQGMETHAYSLKKCLLLLDSHFCGDGDGQDLMVHNALIDMYSKCRSFKAARSIFDYIPRKERNVVSWTVMIGGYAQYGDSNDALKLFSEMISKPYAVAPNAYTISCVLMACAHLAALRVGKQIHAYVTRHHQYEASMYFVANCLIDMYSKCGDVDTARNVFDSMPKRNEVSWTSMMSGYGMHGRGNEAADIFDKMQKAGFVPDDISFLVLLYACSHSGMVDQGLDYFDSMRRDYGVVASAEHYACVIDLLARSGRLDKAWKTVQEMPIEPTAVIWVALLSACRVHSNVELAEYALNKLVDMKAENDGSYTLISNIYATARQWKDVARIRQLMKKSGIKKRPGCSWVQGKKGTASFFVGDRSHPLSPEIYALLEKLINRIKAMGYVPETNFALHDVDDEEKNNLLAEHSEKLALAYGLLTTSPGCPIRITKNLRVCGDCHSAFTYISKIVDHEIIVRDSSRFHHFKEGSCSCGGYW
;
A
#
# COMPACT_ATOMS: atom_id res chain seq x y z
N MET A 1 -1.33 -32.98 -30.41
CA MET A 1 -2.63 -33.66 -30.18
C MET A 1 -3.26 -33.05 -28.94
N LEU A 2 -4.59 -32.87 -28.95
CA LEU A 2 -5.47 -32.29 -27.90
C LEU A 2 -5.42 -30.73 -27.88
N PHE A 3 -6.37 -29.94 -28.38
CA PHE A 3 -7.78 -30.16 -28.76
C PHE A 3 -8.16 -29.30 -29.98
N ASN A 4 -8.71 -29.96 -31.00
CA ASN A 4 -9.46 -29.39 -32.10
C ASN A 4 -10.87 -30.00 -31.97
N LEU A 5 -11.90 -29.19 -31.72
CA LEU A 5 -13.29 -29.68 -31.70
C LEU A 5 -14.15 -28.85 -32.67
N PRO A 6 -14.75 -29.48 -33.69
CA PRO A 6 -15.70 -28.83 -34.59
C PRO A 6 -17.08 -28.71 -33.93
N LYS A 7 -17.70 -27.53 -34.08
CA LYS A 7 -19.10 -27.28 -33.70
C LYS A 7 -20.03 -28.15 -34.56
N ALA A 8 -20.59 -29.20 -33.96
CA ALA A 8 -21.67 -29.98 -34.53
C ALA A 8 -23.01 -29.21 -34.40
N ALA A 9 -23.42 -28.53 -35.47
CA ALA A 9 -24.78 -28.03 -35.62
C ALA A 9 -25.67 -29.14 -36.20
N LYS A 10 -26.39 -29.88 -35.35
CA LYS A 10 -27.51 -30.72 -35.78
C LYS A 10 -28.65 -29.81 -36.24
N ARG A 11 -28.78 -29.60 -37.56
CA ARG A 11 -30.04 -29.17 -38.18
C ARG A 11 -31.02 -30.34 -38.11
N ILE A 12 -31.96 -30.30 -37.19
CA ILE A 12 -33.17 -31.12 -37.28
C ILE A 12 -34.05 -30.45 -38.34
N GLY A 13 -34.09 -31.07 -39.52
CA GLY A 13 -35.06 -30.72 -40.55
C GLY A 13 -36.44 -31.19 -40.13
N VAL A 14 -37.37 -30.25 -39.96
CA VAL A 14 -38.80 -30.53 -39.99
C VAL A 14 -39.35 -29.81 -41.22
N LYS A 15 -39.77 -30.60 -42.20
CA LYS A 15 -40.57 -30.13 -43.34
C LYS A 15 -41.90 -29.62 -42.80
N PHE A 16 -42.30 -28.42 -43.21
CA PHE A 16 -43.72 -28.10 -43.32
C PHE A 16 -44.06 -27.75 -44.76
N LEU A 17 -45.12 -28.42 -45.20
CA LEU A 17 -45.73 -28.34 -46.51
C LEU A 17 -46.27 -26.93 -46.79
N SER A 18 -46.31 -26.64 -48.09
CA SER A 18 -46.98 -25.54 -48.76
C SER A 18 -48.21 -24.97 -48.06
N VAL A 19 -48.24 -23.64 -47.90
CA VAL A 19 -49.46 -22.87 -48.13
C VAL A 19 -49.10 -21.61 -48.94
N ALA A 20 -49.51 -21.67 -50.21
CA ALA A 20 -49.97 -20.60 -51.11
C ALA A 20 -49.14 -19.32 -51.33
N SER A 21 -48.62 -19.24 -52.56
CA SER A 21 -48.55 -18.08 -53.47
C SER A 21 -48.93 -16.70 -52.92
N ALA A 22 -47.96 -15.80 -52.99
CA ALA A 22 -48.07 -14.38 -52.66
C ALA A 22 -48.83 -13.51 -53.70
N GLU A 23 -49.60 -14.08 -54.62
CA GLU A 23 -50.23 -13.34 -55.74
C GLU A 23 -51.77 -13.39 -55.81
N CYS A 24 -52.46 -14.01 -54.85
CA CYS A 24 -53.93 -13.93 -54.75
C CYS A 24 -54.36 -13.31 -53.42
N PHE A 25 -54.25 -11.99 -53.28
CA PHE A 25 -54.92 -11.26 -52.21
C PHE A 25 -55.71 -10.09 -52.82
N GLY A 26 -56.89 -10.43 -53.31
CA GLY A 26 -57.94 -9.46 -53.64
C GLY A 26 -58.41 -8.73 -52.39
N ARG A 27 -58.91 -7.52 -52.60
CA ARG A 27 -59.48 -6.61 -51.59
C ARG A 27 -60.50 -7.38 -50.72
N ASP A 28 -60.43 -7.16 -49.41
CA ASP A 28 -61.25 -7.76 -48.34
C ASP A 28 -60.68 -9.02 -47.62
N ILE A 29 -59.51 -8.87 -46.99
CA ILE A 29 -59.04 -9.82 -45.96
C ILE A 29 -59.57 -9.38 -44.59
N SER A 30 -60.24 -10.28 -43.88
CA SER A 30 -60.78 -9.98 -42.55
C SER A 30 -59.67 -9.84 -41.47
N PRO A 31 -59.83 -8.96 -40.47
CA PRO A 31 -58.88 -8.82 -39.36
C PRO A 31 -58.59 -10.12 -38.60
N MET A 32 -59.52 -11.08 -38.57
CA MET A 32 -59.31 -12.38 -37.93
C MET A 32 -58.26 -13.23 -38.67
N HIS A 33 -58.18 -13.12 -39.99
CA HIS A 33 -57.24 -13.89 -40.80
C HIS A 33 -55.79 -13.43 -40.54
N PHE A 34 -55.58 -12.11 -40.46
CA PHE A 34 -54.28 -11.54 -40.08
C PHE A 34 -53.87 -11.92 -38.65
N ALA A 35 -54.80 -11.94 -37.70
CA ALA A 35 -54.53 -12.35 -36.32
C ALA A 35 -54.12 -13.84 -36.22
N SER A 36 -54.71 -14.72 -37.03
CA SER A 36 -54.31 -16.14 -37.13
C SER A 36 -52.90 -16.31 -37.70
N LEU A 37 -52.59 -15.60 -38.79
CA LEU A 37 -51.27 -15.63 -39.43
C LEU A 37 -50.15 -15.14 -38.49
N LEU A 38 -50.43 -14.10 -37.69
CA LEU A 38 -49.47 -13.56 -36.71
C LEU A 38 -49.16 -14.55 -35.57
N LYS A 39 -50.14 -15.39 -35.15
CA LYS A 39 -49.94 -16.42 -34.13
C LYS A 39 -49.04 -17.57 -34.59
N GLU A 40 -49.05 -17.89 -35.88
CA GLU A 40 -48.27 -19.01 -36.45
C GLU A 40 -46.88 -18.58 -36.95
N CYS A 41 -46.61 -17.28 -37.01
CA CYS A 41 -45.34 -16.74 -37.50
C CYS A 41 -44.17 -17.00 -36.55
N ARG A 42 -43.10 -17.61 -37.08
CA ARG A 42 -41.82 -17.79 -36.38
C ARG A 42 -40.63 -17.12 -37.08
N SER A 43 -40.87 -16.31 -38.11
CA SER A 43 -39.85 -15.63 -38.91
C SER A 43 -40.10 -14.12 -38.97
N VAL A 44 -39.09 -13.32 -38.64
CA VAL A 44 -39.14 -11.84 -38.66
C VAL A 44 -39.57 -11.31 -40.04
N ASN A 45 -39.07 -11.93 -41.12
CA ASN A 45 -39.37 -11.49 -42.48
C ASN A 45 -40.86 -11.71 -42.83
N THR A 46 -41.45 -12.80 -42.35
CA THR A 46 -42.87 -13.10 -42.53
C THR A 46 -43.74 -12.11 -41.72
N VAL A 47 -43.32 -11.78 -40.48
CA VAL A 47 -44.00 -10.76 -39.67
C VAL A 47 -43.94 -9.39 -40.34
N ARG A 48 -42.80 -8.98 -40.95
CA ARG A 48 -42.69 -7.72 -41.72
C ARG A 48 -43.62 -7.68 -42.94
N GLN A 49 -43.71 -8.77 -43.70
CA GLN A 49 -44.61 -8.85 -44.86
C GLN A 49 -46.08 -8.76 -44.46
N ILE A 50 -46.47 -9.46 -43.38
CA ILE A 50 -47.83 -9.38 -42.82
C ILE A 50 -48.12 -7.98 -42.30
N HIS A 51 -47.19 -7.39 -41.54
CA HIS A 51 -47.31 -6.03 -41.02
C HIS A 51 -47.47 -4.98 -42.15
N GLN A 52 -46.69 -5.07 -43.22
CA GLN A 52 -46.85 -4.19 -44.40
C GLN A 52 -48.21 -4.35 -45.08
N LYS A 53 -48.72 -5.59 -45.22
CA LYS A 53 -50.06 -5.84 -45.77
C LYS A 53 -51.18 -5.32 -44.86
N ILE A 54 -50.99 -5.37 -43.54
CA ILE A 54 -51.92 -4.80 -42.56
C ILE A 54 -51.97 -3.27 -42.67
N ILE A 55 -50.82 -2.61 -42.88
CA ILE A 55 -50.76 -1.15 -43.13
C ILE A 55 -51.43 -0.81 -44.46
N ALA A 56 -51.14 -1.56 -45.54
CA ALA A 56 -51.69 -1.32 -46.87
C ALA A 56 -53.21 -1.52 -46.97
N SER A 57 -53.80 -2.30 -46.05
CA SER A 57 -55.25 -2.53 -45.96
C SER A 57 -55.98 -1.50 -45.09
N GLY A 58 -55.28 -0.49 -44.54
CA GLY A 58 -55.88 0.56 -43.71
C GLY A 58 -56.34 0.09 -42.32
N LEU A 59 -56.04 -1.16 -41.93
CA LEU A 59 -56.46 -1.79 -40.67
C LEU A 59 -55.64 -1.32 -39.46
N LEU A 60 -54.51 -0.64 -39.69
CA LEU A 60 -53.75 0.14 -38.69
C LEU A 60 -53.54 1.55 -39.25
N SER A 61 -54.22 2.55 -38.68
CA SER A 61 -54.06 3.95 -39.08
C SER A 61 -52.84 4.59 -38.41
N CYS A 62 -52.03 5.30 -39.19
CA CYS A 62 -51.09 6.29 -38.66
C CYS A 62 -51.87 7.53 -38.23
N PRO A 63 -51.79 8.00 -36.97
CA PRO A 63 -52.39 9.28 -36.60
C PRO A 63 -51.51 10.41 -37.13
N ALA A 64 -51.89 11.00 -38.26
CA ALA A 64 -51.48 12.35 -38.60
C ALA A 64 -52.42 13.32 -37.85
N SER A 65 -51.90 13.95 -36.80
CA SER A 65 -52.31 15.23 -36.19
C SER A 65 -53.81 15.53 -35.96
N LEU A 66 -54.14 15.95 -34.74
CA LEU A 66 -55.34 16.69 -34.34
C LEU A 66 -56.03 17.48 -35.48
N LEU A 67 -57.27 17.07 -35.76
CA LEU A 67 -58.40 17.85 -36.29
C LEU A 67 -58.14 18.78 -37.49
N SER A 68 -58.59 18.36 -38.66
CA SER A 68 -59.82 18.94 -39.21
C SER A 68 -60.40 18.07 -40.32
N VAL A 69 -61.72 18.17 -40.45
CA VAL A 69 -62.60 17.58 -41.47
C VAL A 69 -63.28 16.25 -41.06
N SER A 70 -64.59 16.39 -40.96
CA SER A 70 -65.67 15.47 -40.65
C SER A 70 -65.68 14.17 -41.46
N LEU A 71 -65.88 13.05 -40.74
CA LEU A 71 -66.27 11.74 -41.27
C LEU A 71 -67.76 11.69 -41.63
N PRO A 72 -68.18 10.95 -42.67
CA PRO A 72 -69.46 10.26 -42.69
C PRO A 72 -69.33 8.85 -42.06
N PRO A 73 -70.43 8.23 -41.59
CA PRO A 73 -70.38 6.99 -40.82
C PRO A 73 -70.26 5.78 -41.75
N LEU A 74 -69.51 4.76 -41.32
CA LEU A 74 -69.54 3.42 -41.94
C LEU A 74 -69.76 2.34 -40.87
N PRO A 75 -70.39 1.21 -41.25
CA PRO A 75 -71.32 0.48 -40.41
C PRO A 75 -70.67 -0.57 -39.50
N SER A 76 -71.46 -0.96 -38.50
CA SER A 76 -71.21 -1.96 -37.48
C SER A 76 -71.07 -3.39 -38.02
N HIS A 77 -69.86 -3.98 -37.94
CA HIS A 77 -69.65 -5.42 -37.86
C HIS A 77 -68.61 -5.79 -36.77
N SER A 78 -69.02 -6.69 -35.88
CA SER A 78 -68.24 -7.50 -34.91
C SER A 78 -66.95 -8.11 -35.49
N HIS A 79 -65.82 -8.39 -34.80
CA HIS A 79 -65.33 -8.24 -33.42
C HIS A 79 -63.78 -8.37 -33.45
N VAL A 80 -63.04 -7.42 -34.01
CA VAL A 80 -61.58 -7.25 -33.77
C VAL A 80 -61.29 -5.77 -33.93
N SER A 81 -61.02 -5.06 -32.84
CA SER A 81 -60.62 -3.65 -32.95
C SER A 81 -59.24 -3.56 -33.63
N PRO A 82 -58.92 -2.47 -34.36
CA PRO A 82 -57.55 -2.18 -34.84
C PRO A 82 -56.48 -2.35 -33.74
N LYS A 83 -56.86 -2.14 -32.47
CA LYS A 83 -56.02 -2.33 -31.27
C LYS A 83 -55.60 -3.80 -31.04
N SER A 84 -56.49 -4.77 -31.27
CA SER A 84 -56.16 -6.21 -31.14
C SER A 84 -55.23 -6.72 -32.24
N LEU A 85 -55.23 -6.07 -33.41
CA LEU A 85 -54.35 -6.43 -34.51
C LEU A 85 -52.94 -5.85 -34.31
N GLY A 86 -52.82 -4.58 -33.88
CA GLY A 86 -51.54 -3.96 -33.53
C GLY A 86 -50.81 -4.64 -32.38
N THR A 87 -51.54 -5.09 -31.36
CA THR A 87 -50.97 -5.87 -30.24
C THR A 87 -50.47 -7.26 -30.67
N GLY A 88 -51.15 -7.91 -31.62
CA GLY A 88 -50.69 -9.16 -32.24
C GLY A 88 -49.38 -8.99 -33.02
N VAL A 89 -49.21 -7.89 -33.75
CA VAL A 89 -47.97 -7.59 -34.50
C VAL A 89 -46.78 -7.37 -33.57
N VAL A 90 -46.97 -6.61 -32.48
CA VAL A 90 -45.94 -6.37 -31.45
C VAL A 90 -45.53 -7.69 -30.80
N ALA A 91 -46.49 -8.54 -30.44
CA ALA A 91 -46.23 -9.85 -29.85
C ALA A 91 -45.38 -10.75 -30.77
N SER A 92 -45.71 -10.79 -32.06
CA SER A 92 -44.97 -11.60 -33.04
C SER A 92 -43.55 -11.07 -33.29
N TYR A 93 -43.34 -9.75 -33.33
CA TYR A 93 -41.99 -9.18 -33.43
C TYR A 93 -41.12 -9.51 -32.22
N LEU A 94 -41.68 -9.40 -31.01
CA LEU A 94 -40.99 -9.77 -29.78
C LEU A 94 -40.67 -11.27 -29.73
N ALA A 95 -41.60 -12.13 -30.14
CA ALA A 95 -41.39 -13.57 -30.21
C ALA A 95 -40.28 -13.98 -31.19
N CYS A 96 -39.99 -13.16 -32.19
CA CYS A 96 -38.91 -13.36 -33.14
C CYS A 96 -37.61 -12.58 -32.79
N GLY A 97 -37.53 -11.92 -31.64
CA GLY A 97 -36.36 -11.15 -31.21
C GLY A 97 -36.13 -9.82 -31.97
N ALA A 98 -37.12 -9.34 -32.73
CA ALA A 98 -37.04 -8.11 -33.52
C ALA A 98 -37.48 -6.89 -32.71
N ILE A 99 -36.68 -6.54 -31.70
CA ILE A 99 -36.97 -5.51 -30.68
C ILE A 99 -37.19 -4.11 -31.29
N SER A 100 -36.38 -3.71 -32.28
CA SER A 100 -36.50 -2.40 -32.93
C SER A 100 -37.78 -2.25 -33.75
N ASP A 101 -38.21 -3.33 -34.42
CA ASP A 101 -39.45 -3.34 -35.19
C ASP A 101 -40.66 -3.27 -34.24
N ALA A 102 -40.62 -4.01 -33.12
CA ALA A 102 -41.65 -3.96 -32.08
C ALA A 102 -41.79 -2.55 -31.46
N LEU A 103 -40.67 -1.88 -31.17
CA LEU A 103 -40.66 -0.49 -30.67
C LEU A 103 -41.33 0.48 -31.65
N SER A 104 -41.00 0.37 -32.95
CA SER A 104 -41.57 1.25 -33.97
C SER A 104 -43.08 1.14 -34.11
N VAL A 105 -43.63 -0.05 -33.83
CA VAL A 105 -45.09 -0.30 -33.84
C VAL A 105 -45.73 0.24 -32.57
N LEU A 106 -45.10 0.04 -31.41
CA LEU A 106 -45.61 0.52 -30.12
C LEU A 106 -45.71 2.04 -30.03
N GLU A 107 -44.77 2.77 -30.62
CA GLU A 107 -44.81 4.25 -30.69
C GLU A 107 -45.97 4.77 -31.57
N ARG A 108 -46.49 3.95 -32.49
CA ARG A 108 -47.55 4.32 -33.44
C ARG A 108 -48.95 3.87 -33.00
N VAL A 109 -49.04 2.83 -32.18
CA VAL A 109 -50.31 2.33 -31.64
C VAL A 109 -50.67 3.11 -30.37
N THR A 110 -51.68 3.98 -30.45
CA THR A 110 -52.17 4.75 -29.29
C THR A 110 -53.65 4.44 -28.97
N PRO A 111 -54.01 4.16 -27.70
CA PRO A 111 -53.13 3.86 -26.56
C PRO A 111 -52.52 2.46 -26.70
N SER A 112 -51.20 2.33 -26.48
CA SER A 112 -50.52 1.02 -26.46
C SER A 112 -50.61 0.39 -25.06
N PRO A 113 -50.80 -0.94 -24.95
CA PRO A 113 -50.80 -1.60 -23.66
C PRO A 113 -49.42 -1.55 -22.98
N ALA A 114 -49.37 -1.15 -21.71
CA ALA A 114 -48.15 -1.06 -20.90
C ALA A 114 -47.36 -2.39 -20.83
N VAL A 115 -48.05 -3.53 -20.91
CA VAL A 115 -47.47 -4.89 -20.88
C VAL A 115 -46.35 -5.07 -21.91
N TRP A 116 -46.49 -4.53 -23.11
CA TRP A 116 -45.50 -4.70 -24.18
C TRP A 116 -44.26 -3.82 -23.96
N TRP A 117 -44.45 -2.61 -23.45
CA TRP A 117 -43.35 -1.73 -23.00
C TRP A 117 -42.59 -2.38 -21.84
N ASN A 118 -43.29 -2.99 -20.88
CA ASN A 118 -42.69 -3.69 -19.74
C ASN A 118 -41.80 -4.86 -20.20
N LEU A 119 -42.24 -5.63 -21.19
CA LEU A 119 -41.45 -6.72 -21.76
C LEU A 119 -40.17 -6.21 -22.43
N LEU A 120 -40.25 -5.13 -23.21
CA LEU A 120 -39.08 -4.51 -23.83
C LEU A 120 -38.05 -4.01 -22.83
N ILE A 121 -38.50 -3.30 -21.78
CA ILE A 121 -37.63 -2.80 -20.72
C ILE A 121 -36.93 -3.97 -20.01
N ARG A 122 -37.66 -5.05 -19.70
CA ARG A 122 -37.11 -6.25 -19.08
C ARG A 122 -36.06 -6.95 -19.96
N GLU A 123 -36.30 -7.07 -21.27
CA GLU A 123 -35.34 -7.68 -22.18
C GLU A 123 -34.06 -6.84 -22.32
N TYR A 124 -34.17 -5.51 -22.43
CA TYR A 124 -32.98 -4.65 -22.45
C TYR A 124 -32.16 -4.73 -21.16
N ILE A 125 -32.81 -4.86 -20.00
CA ILE A 125 -32.12 -5.06 -18.71
C ILE A 125 -31.42 -6.42 -18.68
N LYS A 126 -32.04 -7.49 -19.18
CA LYS A 126 -31.39 -8.83 -19.27
C LYS A 126 -30.18 -8.82 -20.21
N GLU A 127 -30.24 -8.06 -21.30
CA GLU A 127 -29.10 -7.85 -22.21
C GLU A 127 -28.00 -6.93 -21.64
N GLY A 128 -28.22 -6.33 -20.46
CA GLY A 128 -27.29 -5.38 -19.84
C GLY A 128 -27.28 -3.99 -20.50
N ARG A 129 -28.20 -3.70 -21.42
CA ARG A 129 -28.31 -2.40 -22.11
C ARG A 129 -29.24 -1.45 -21.37
N LEU A 130 -28.77 -1.02 -20.20
CA LEU A 130 -29.52 -0.22 -19.24
C LEU A 130 -29.90 1.17 -19.78
N ASP A 131 -29.07 1.76 -20.63
CA ASP A 131 -29.29 3.08 -21.25
C ASP A 131 -30.51 3.03 -22.19
N ARG A 132 -30.62 1.95 -22.94
CA ARG A 132 -31.76 1.65 -23.81
C ARG A 132 -33.02 1.36 -23.01
N ALA A 133 -32.92 0.66 -21.88
CA ALA A 133 -34.07 0.42 -21.01
C ALA A 133 -34.68 1.74 -20.48
N ILE A 134 -33.84 2.71 -20.11
CA ILE A 134 -34.28 4.05 -19.71
C ILE A 134 -34.88 4.82 -20.90
N ASP A 135 -34.24 4.80 -22.07
CA ASP A 135 -34.76 5.45 -23.29
C ASP A 135 -36.15 4.91 -23.68
N VAL A 136 -36.36 3.60 -23.63
CA VAL A 136 -37.66 2.96 -23.87
C VAL A 136 -38.71 3.40 -22.85
N SER A 137 -38.33 3.54 -21.58
CA SER A 137 -39.23 4.04 -20.53
C SER A 137 -39.64 5.50 -20.79
N CYS A 138 -38.71 6.33 -21.25
CA CYS A 138 -39.01 7.71 -21.67
C CYS A 138 -39.90 7.77 -22.91
N ARG A 139 -39.71 6.87 -23.88
CA ARG A 139 -40.55 6.78 -25.09
C ARG A 139 -41.97 6.33 -24.78
N MET A 140 -42.15 5.40 -23.84
CA MET A 140 -43.46 4.99 -23.33
C MET A 140 -44.27 6.20 -22.83
N LEU A 141 -43.61 7.10 -22.07
CA LEU A 141 -44.19 8.35 -21.60
C LEU A 141 -44.53 9.31 -22.75
N ARG A 142 -43.64 9.49 -23.73
CA ARG A 142 -43.90 10.32 -24.92
C ARG A 142 -45.05 9.80 -25.79
N ALA A 143 -45.24 8.48 -25.85
CA ALA A 143 -46.34 7.82 -26.53
C ALA A 143 -47.67 7.91 -25.75
N GLY A 144 -47.70 8.60 -24.61
CA GLY A 144 -48.90 8.81 -23.79
C GLY A 144 -49.32 7.60 -22.95
N THR A 145 -48.47 6.56 -22.85
CA THR A 145 -48.74 5.38 -22.03
C THR A 145 -48.16 5.58 -20.63
N ARG A 146 -49.00 5.44 -19.60
CA ARG A 146 -48.58 5.62 -18.21
C ARG A 146 -47.84 4.37 -17.69
N PRO A 147 -46.66 4.51 -17.06
CA PRO A 147 -46.01 3.43 -16.34
C PRO A 147 -46.89 2.87 -15.25
N ASP A 148 -46.91 1.54 -15.11
CA ASP A 148 -47.59 0.84 -14.04
C ASP A 148 -46.60 0.38 -12.95
N HIS A 149 -47.13 -0.22 -11.88
CA HIS A 149 -46.33 -0.77 -10.79
C HIS A 149 -45.43 -1.94 -11.23
N PHE A 150 -45.61 -2.50 -12.43
CA PHE A 150 -44.70 -3.48 -13.02
C PHE A 150 -43.64 -2.86 -13.94
N THR A 151 -43.82 -1.63 -14.44
CA THR A 151 -42.83 -0.87 -15.22
C THR A 151 -41.76 -0.28 -14.29
N LEU A 152 -42.21 0.44 -13.26
CA LEU A 152 -41.39 1.36 -12.46
C LEU A 152 -40.20 0.67 -11.75
N PRO A 153 -40.34 -0.52 -11.13
CA PRO A 153 -39.20 -1.18 -10.48
C PRO A 153 -38.04 -1.50 -11.43
N TYR A 154 -38.32 -1.86 -12.68
CA TYR A 154 -37.29 -2.18 -13.67
C TYR A 154 -36.59 -0.91 -14.19
N THR A 155 -37.35 0.15 -14.44
CA THR A 155 -36.79 1.44 -14.83
C THR A 155 -35.90 2.01 -13.71
N LEU A 156 -36.36 1.97 -12.45
CA LEU A 156 -35.58 2.39 -11.29
C LEU A 156 -34.33 1.53 -11.09
N LYS A 157 -34.43 0.21 -11.30
CA LYS A 157 -33.27 -0.69 -11.30
C LYS A 157 -32.23 -0.26 -12.33
N ALA A 158 -32.65 0.06 -13.55
CA ALA A 158 -31.75 0.55 -14.60
C ALA A 158 -31.13 1.91 -14.24
N CYS A 159 -31.91 2.83 -13.67
CA CYS A 159 -31.38 4.11 -13.17
C CYS A 159 -30.33 3.90 -12.07
N GLY A 160 -30.57 2.98 -11.14
CA GLY A 160 -29.61 2.66 -10.07
C GLY A 160 -28.35 1.95 -10.56
N GLU A 161 -28.45 1.07 -11.56
CA GLU A 161 -27.28 0.37 -12.14
C GLU A 161 -26.46 1.26 -13.10
N LEU A 162 -27.04 2.33 -13.65
CA LEU A 162 -26.35 3.39 -14.41
C LEU A 162 -25.96 4.61 -13.56
N PRO A 163 -25.90 4.48 -12.24
CA PRO A 163 -26.01 5.56 -11.24
C PRO A 163 -26.63 6.89 -11.69
N SER A 164 -27.76 6.86 -12.41
CA SER A 164 -28.39 8.06 -12.98
C SER A 164 -29.36 8.71 -11.98
N TYR A 165 -28.83 9.48 -11.04
CA TYR A 165 -29.61 10.18 -10.01
C TYR A 165 -30.72 11.07 -10.60
N ARG A 166 -30.39 11.85 -11.64
CA ARG A 166 -31.35 12.76 -12.27
C ARG A 166 -32.51 12.01 -12.91
N CYS A 167 -32.26 10.88 -13.57
CA CYS A 167 -33.31 10.09 -14.17
C CYS A 167 -34.15 9.40 -13.09
N GLY A 168 -33.52 8.80 -12.09
CA GLY A 168 -34.20 8.17 -10.96
C GLY A 168 -35.13 9.13 -10.21
N SER A 169 -34.67 10.34 -9.90
CA SER A 169 -35.49 11.37 -9.24
C SER A 169 -36.66 11.85 -10.09
N THR A 170 -36.54 11.91 -11.42
CA THR A 170 -37.68 12.21 -12.29
C THR A 170 -38.76 11.12 -12.26
N PHE A 171 -38.36 9.85 -12.23
CA PHE A 171 -39.30 8.73 -12.06
C PHE A 171 -39.89 8.68 -10.65
N HIS A 172 -39.15 9.10 -9.62
CA HIS A 172 -39.68 9.27 -8.27
C HIS A 172 -40.80 10.34 -8.24
N GLY A 173 -40.60 11.50 -8.86
CA GLY A 173 -41.66 12.50 -9.00
C GLY A 173 -42.90 11.96 -9.73
N LEU A 174 -42.70 11.13 -10.76
CA LEU A 174 -43.81 10.46 -11.47
C LEU A 174 -44.55 9.44 -10.58
N ILE A 175 -43.85 8.74 -9.69
CA ILE A 175 -44.43 7.81 -8.72
C ILE A 175 -45.39 8.56 -7.79
N CYS A 176 -44.96 9.69 -7.23
CA CYS A 176 -45.78 10.55 -6.37
C CYS A 176 -47.00 11.12 -7.11
N CYS A 177 -46.83 11.55 -8.38
CA CYS A 177 -47.93 12.10 -9.17
C CYS A 177 -49.00 11.05 -9.56
N ASN A 178 -48.63 9.76 -9.61
CA ASN A 178 -49.50 8.68 -10.05
C ASN A 178 -50.08 7.84 -8.90
N GLY A 179 -49.78 8.16 -7.63
CA GLY A 179 -50.33 7.46 -6.47
C GLY A 179 -49.68 6.11 -6.17
N PHE A 180 -48.42 5.89 -6.61
CA PHE A 180 -47.70 4.63 -6.37
C PHE A 180 -46.89 4.63 -5.07
N GLU A 181 -46.97 5.69 -4.27
CA GLU A 181 -46.30 5.83 -2.97
C GLU A 181 -46.79 4.85 -1.87
N SER A 182 -47.83 4.05 -2.15
CA SER A 182 -48.33 2.97 -1.29
C SER A 182 -47.90 1.57 -1.74
N ASN A 183 -47.18 1.46 -2.86
CA ASN A 183 -46.78 0.17 -3.42
C ASN A 183 -45.37 -0.23 -2.94
N VAL A 184 -45.31 -1.22 -2.03
CA VAL A 184 -44.04 -1.70 -1.43
C VAL A 184 -42.97 -2.08 -2.46
N PHE A 185 -43.34 -2.68 -3.60
CA PHE A 185 -42.38 -3.07 -4.63
C PHE A 185 -41.74 -1.86 -5.34
N VAL A 186 -42.52 -0.81 -5.56
CA VAL A 186 -42.05 0.44 -6.17
C VAL A 186 -41.16 1.20 -5.18
N CYS A 187 -41.59 1.30 -3.92
CA CYS A 187 -40.83 1.98 -2.87
C CYS A 187 -39.52 1.26 -2.54
N ASN A 188 -39.49 -0.08 -2.51
CA ASN A 188 -38.25 -0.86 -2.36
C ASN A 188 -37.27 -0.61 -3.53
N ALA A 189 -37.79 -0.49 -4.75
CA ALA A 189 -36.97 -0.13 -5.91
C ALA A 189 -36.43 1.31 -5.83
N LEU A 190 -37.16 2.25 -5.23
CA LEU A 190 -36.69 3.62 -4.99
C LEU A 190 -35.53 3.65 -3.98
N VAL A 191 -35.66 2.97 -2.84
CA VAL A 191 -34.59 2.85 -1.83
C VAL A 191 -33.32 2.30 -2.48
N ALA A 192 -33.45 1.19 -3.23
CA ALA A 192 -32.32 0.58 -3.92
C ALA A 192 -31.71 1.50 -5.01
N MET A 193 -32.54 2.26 -5.72
CA MET A 193 -32.08 3.20 -6.76
C MET A 193 -31.26 4.34 -6.15
N TYR A 194 -31.79 5.01 -5.13
CA TYR A 194 -31.07 6.11 -4.45
C TYR A 194 -29.78 5.63 -3.80
N ALA A 195 -29.81 4.47 -3.13
CA ALA A 195 -28.63 3.84 -2.55
C ALA A 195 -27.53 3.58 -3.59
N ARG A 196 -27.88 3.04 -4.77
CA ARG A 196 -26.91 2.78 -5.85
C ARG A 196 -26.42 4.05 -6.54
N CYS A 197 -27.20 5.12 -6.51
CA CYS A 197 -26.77 6.44 -6.97
C CYS A 197 -25.86 7.17 -5.94
N GLY A 198 -25.60 6.56 -4.78
CA GLY A 198 -24.77 7.13 -3.73
C GLY A 198 -25.48 8.14 -2.82
N SER A 199 -26.79 8.35 -3.00
CA SER A 199 -27.59 9.21 -2.11
C SER A 199 -28.26 8.39 -1.01
N LEU A 200 -27.56 8.22 0.10
CA LEU A 200 -28.07 7.47 1.26
C LEU A 200 -29.11 8.27 2.06
N ASP A 201 -29.03 9.60 2.03
CA ASP A 201 -29.98 10.47 2.72
C ASP A 201 -31.36 10.36 2.07
N ASP A 202 -31.45 10.46 0.74
CA ASP A 202 -32.72 10.28 0.02
C ASP A 202 -33.26 8.84 0.16
N ALA A 203 -32.37 7.84 0.14
CA ALA A 203 -32.76 6.45 0.38
C ALA A 203 -33.37 6.26 1.76
N SER A 204 -32.82 6.94 2.78
CA SER A 204 -33.32 6.90 4.16
C SER A 204 -34.65 7.64 4.29
N LEU A 205 -34.81 8.80 3.64
CA LEU A 205 -36.09 9.54 3.61
C LEU A 205 -37.23 8.72 3.01
N VAL A 206 -36.97 8.06 1.86
CA VAL A 206 -37.96 7.16 1.25
C VAL A 206 -38.28 5.99 2.18
N PHE A 207 -37.28 5.44 2.85
CA PHE A 207 -37.48 4.34 3.80
C PHE A 207 -38.28 4.76 5.05
N ASP A 208 -38.02 5.94 5.59
CA ASP A 208 -38.77 6.51 6.71
C ASP A 208 -40.24 6.74 6.34
N GLU A 209 -40.49 7.17 5.10
CA GLU A 209 -41.85 7.31 4.55
C GLU A 209 -42.56 5.95 4.41
N ILE A 210 -41.88 4.91 3.91
CA ILE A 210 -42.40 3.53 3.86
C ILE A 210 -42.81 3.06 5.26
N THR A 211 -41.93 3.29 6.25
CA THR A 211 -42.13 2.87 7.63
C THR A 211 -43.28 3.64 8.29
N TRP A 212 -43.36 4.96 8.10
CA TRP A 212 -44.43 5.81 8.62
C TRP A 212 -45.81 5.39 8.08
N ARG A 213 -45.88 4.94 6.83
CA ARG A 213 -47.11 4.43 6.18
C ARG A 213 -47.47 3.00 6.60
N GLY A 214 -46.58 2.29 7.29
CA GLY A 214 -46.78 0.90 7.70
C GLY A 214 -46.80 -0.10 6.53
N ILE A 215 -46.21 0.27 5.39
CA ILE A 215 -46.11 -0.59 4.18
C ILE A 215 -44.75 -1.32 4.12
N ASP A 216 -43.95 -1.22 5.17
CA ASP A 216 -42.62 -1.82 5.27
C ASP A 216 -42.69 -3.36 5.30
N ASP A 217 -41.77 -3.99 4.56
CA ASP A 217 -41.52 -5.42 4.62
C ASP A 217 -40.04 -5.70 4.88
N VAL A 218 -39.70 -6.97 5.09
CA VAL A 218 -38.31 -7.37 5.36
C VAL A 218 -37.38 -7.02 4.19
N ILE A 219 -37.92 -6.93 2.97
CA ILE A 219 -37.15 -6.52 1.79
C ILE A 219 -36.81 -5.02 1.86
N SER A 220 -37.72 -4.17 2.33
CA SER A 220 -37.47 -2.75 2.62
C SER A 220 -36.31 -2.59 3.61
N TRP A 221 -36.39 -3.29 4.74
CA TRP A 221 -35.35 -3.25 5.79
C TRP A 221 -34.01 -3.79 5.29
N ASN A 222 -33.99 -4.92 4.58
CA ASN A 222 -32.76 -5.48 4.01
C ASN A 222 -32.12 -4.55 2.99
N SER A 223 -32.92 -3.84 2.20
CA SER A 223 -32.43 -2.91 1.18
C SER A 223 -31.74 -1.69 1.82
N ILE A 224 -32.32 -1.10 2.86
CA ILE A 224 -31.74 0.07 3.54
C ILE A 224 -30.52 -0.32 4.39
N VAL A 225 -30.55 -1.48 5.07
CA VAL A 225 -29.39 -1.99 5.82
C VAL A 225 -28.23 -2.24 4.85
N ALA A 226 -28.45 -2.97 3.75
CA ALA A 226 -27.42 -3.21 2.75
C ALA A 226 -26.88 -1.92 2.12
N ALA A 227 -27.73 -0.90 1.95
CA ALA A 227 -27.32 0.41 1.47
C ALA A 227 -26.34 1.09 2.44
N HIS A 228 -26.65 1.16 3.73
CA HIS A 228 -25.76 1.75 4.74
C HIS A 228 -24.46 0.95 4.95
N VAL A 229 -24.52 -0.37 4.86
CA VAL A 229 -23.30 -1.21 4.89
C VAL A 229 -22.39 -0.90 3.71
N LYS A 230 -22.92 -0.85 2.48
CA LYS A 230 -22.14 -0.47 1.28
C LYS A 230 -21.67 0.98 1.30
N GLY A 231 -22.48 1.85 1.90
CA GLY A 231 -22.20 3.27 2.12
C GLY A 231 -21.15 3.59 3.17
N ASN A 232 -20.56 2.56 3.81
CA ASN A 232 -19.60 2.71 4.90
C ASN A 232 -20.15 3.44 6.14
N ASN A 233 -21.45 3.28 6.42
CA ASN A 233 -22.15 3.75 7.63
C ASN A 233 -22.60 2.58 8.52
N PRO A 234 -21.65 1.80 9.09
CA PRO A 234 -21.96 0.53 9.75
C PRO A 234 -22.77 0.68 11.05
N TRP A 235 -22.63 1.80 11.78
CA TRP A 235 -23.42 2.06 12.99
C TRP A 235 -24.91 2.26 12.69
N THR A 236 -25.22 3.05 11.64
CA THR A 236 -26.60 3.25 11.19
C THR A 236 -27.23 1.95 10.72
N ALA A 237 -26.44 1.10 10.02
CA ALA A 237 -26.90 -0.22 9.62
C ALA A 237 -27.26 -1.12 10.82
N LEU A 238 -26.47 -1.09 11.90
CA LEU A 238 -26.73 -1.84 13.13
C LEU A 238 -27.98 -1.34 13.87
N ASP A 239 -28.18 -0.01 13.92
CA ASP A 239 -29.39 0.59 14.50
C ASP A 239 -30.64 0.20 13.71
N LEU A 240 -30.58 0.28 12.37
CA LEU A 240 -31.67 -0.14 11.48
C LEU A 240 -31.98 -1.64 11.62
N PHE A 241 -30.97 -2.50 11.72
CA PHE A 241 -31.17 -3.92 11.95
C PHE A 241 -31.81 -4.19 13.32
N SER A 242 -31.41 -3.47 14.36
CA SER A 242 -32.00 -3.59 15.70
C SER A 242 -33.47 -3.17 15.69
N LYS A 243 -33.79 -2.06 15.01
CA LYS A 243 -35.18 -1.61 14.79
C LYS A 243 -36.00 -2.65 14.03
N MET A 244 -35.46 -3.22 12.95
CA MET A 244 -36.09 -4.29 12.19
C MET A 244 -36.40 -5.51 13.09
N ALA A 245 -35.43 -5.94 13.91
CA ALA A 245 -35.60 -7.09 14.79
C ALA A 245 -36.72 -6.86 15.83
N MET A 246 -36.89 -5.62 16.32
CA MET A 246 -37.98 -5.27 17.23
C MET A 246 -39.34 -5.21 16.53
N THR A 247 -39.43 -4.64 15.33
CA THR A 247 -40.70 -4.45 14.59
C THR A 247 -41.21 -5.74 13.91
N VAL A 248 -40.30 -6.57 13.39
CA VAL A 248 -40.67 -7.82 12.70
C VAL A 248 -41.17 -8.89 13.69
N HIS A 249 -40.68 -8.90 14.93
CA HIS A 249 -41.17 -9.79 15.99
C HIS A 249 -42.65 -9.56 16.33
N GLU A 250 -43.21 -8.36 16.11
CA GLU A 250 -44.65 -8.10 16.33
C GLU A 250 -45.56 -8.58 15.19
N LYS A 251 -45.04 -8.81 13.97
CA LYS A 251 -45.83 -9.17 12.75
C LYS A 251 -45.73 -10.65 12.35
N ALA A 252 -45.36 -11.54 13.27
CA ALA A 252 -44.91 -12.92 13.04
C ALA A 252 -45.81 -13.82 12.15
N THR A 253 -45.39 -14.08 10.88
CA THR A 253 -45.69 -15.32 10.10
C THR A 253 -44.77 -15.55 8.88
N ASN A 254 -43.43 -15.38 8.94
CA ASN A 254 -42.61 -15.76 7.77
C ASN A 254 -41.23 -16.35 8.09
N GLU A 255 -41.16 -17.68 8.11
CA GLU A 255 -40.02 -18.54 8.48
C GLU A 255 -38.82 -18.52 7.49
N ARG A 256 -38.70 -17.53 6.60
CA ARG A 256 -37.61 -17.49 5.59
C ARG A 256 -36.83 -16.18 5.50
N SER A 257 -37.19 -15.15 6.26
CA SER A 257 -36.65 -13.80 6.02
C SER A 257 -35.43 -13.42 6.88
N ASP A 258 -35.04 -14.22 7.88
CA ASP A 258 -33.95 -13.89 8.82
C ASP A 258 -32.53 -14.12 8.27
N ILE A 259 -32.35 -15.07 7.33
CA ILE A 259 -31.01 -15.44 6.79
C ILE A 259 -30.36 -14.26 6.07
N ILE A 260 -31.08 -13.64 5.13
CA ILE A 260 -30.57 -12.51 4.33
C ILE A 260 -30.28 -11.31 5.23
N SER A 261 -31.13 -11.07 6.22
CA SER A 261 -30.97 -9.98 7.18
C SER A 261 -29.69 -10.12 8.00
N ILE A 262 -29.43 -11.32 8.55
CA ILE A 262 -28.20 -11.61 9.31
C ILE A 262 -26.96 -11.46 8.43
N VAL A 263 -26.97 -12.02 7.22
CA VAL A 263 -25.81 -11.95 6.31
C VAL A 263 -25.52 -10.52 5.86
N ASN A 264 -26.54 -9.68 5.67
CA ASN A 264 -26.34 -8.28 5.29
C ASN A 264 -25.73 -7.42 6.41
N ILE A 265 -25.98 -7.75 7.68
CA ILE A 265 -25.50 -6.94 8.82
C ILE A 265 -24.12 -7.36 9.34
N LEU A 266 -23.77 -8.65 9.24
CA LEU A 266 -22.48 -9.17 9.71
C LEU A 266 -21.24 -8.44 9.11
N PRO A 267 -21.21 -8.04 7.82
CA PRO A 267 -20.14 -7.21 7.28
C PRO A 267 -19.95 -5.86 7.98
N ALA A 268 -21.01 -5.25 8.52
CA ALA A 268 -20.90 -4.03 9.32
C ALA A 268 -20.23 -4.29 10.68
N CYS A 269 -20.49 -5.45 11.29
CA CYS A 269 -19.80 -5.88 12.50
C CYS A 269 -18.31 -6.14 12.22
N ALA A 270 -18.01 -6.78 11.09
CA ALA A 270 -16.66 -7.07 10.65
C ALA A 270 -15.84 -5.80 10.40
N SER A 271 -16.43 -4.78 9.74
CA SER A 271 -15.75 -3.51 9.47
C SER A 271 -15.49 -2.70 10.74
N LEU A 272 -16.39 -2.76 11.72
CA LEU A 272 -16.24 -2.13 13.03
C LEU A 272 -15.38 -2.94 14.01
N LYS A 273 -15.05 -4.20 13.69
CA LYS A 273 -14.46 -5.18 14.63
C LYS A 273 -15.28 -5.30 15.92
N ALA A 274 -16.60 -5.24 15.77
CA ALA A 274 -17.57 -5.15 16.85
C ALA A 274 -17.91 -6.55 17.42
N LEU A 275 -16.99 -7.14 18.19
CA LEU A 275 -17.14 -8.49 18.73
C LEU A 275 -18.43 -8.69 19.58
N PRO A 276 -18.86 -7.75 20.45
CA PRO A 276 -20.09 -7.90 21.22
C PRO A 276 -21.34 -8.05 20.33
N GLN A 277 -21.47 -7.16 19.34
CA GLN A 277 -22.58 -7.15 18.39
C GLN A 277 -22.58 -8.42 17.52
N THR A 278 -21.42 -8.92 17.11
CA THR A 278 -21.30 -10.21 16.42
C THR A 278 -21.84 -11.36 17.27
N LYS A 279 -21.57 -11.37 18.58
CA LYS A 279 -22.10 -12.40 19.51
C LYS A 279 -23.60 -12.29 19.71
N GLU A 280 -24.14 -11.07 19.79
CA GLU A 280 -25.58 -10.84 19.87
C GLU A 280 -26.30 -11.35 18.62
N ILE A 281 -25.79 -11.03 17.43
CA ILE A 281 -26.35 -11.48 16.15
C ILE A 281 -26.22 -13.00 16.01
N HIS A 282 -25.11 -13.59 16.45
CA HIS A 282 -24.96 -15.05 16.49
C HIS A 282 -25.99 -15.70 17.42
N GLY A 283 -26.22 -15.14 18.62
CA GLY A 283 -27.28 -15.59 19.53
C GLY A 283 -28.68 -15.48 18.92
N TYR A 284 -28.95 -14.38 18.20
CA TYR A 284 -30.20 -14.19 17.43
C TYR A 284 -30.36 -15.28 16.35
N ALA A 285 -29.28 -15.59 15.61
CA ALA A 285 -29.28 -16.65 14.59
C ALA A 285 -29.58 -18.04 15.16
N ILE A 286 -29.07 -18.35 16.35
CA ILE A 286 -29.35 -19.61 17.05
C ILE A 286 -30.84 -19.64 17.48
N ARG A 287 -31.33 -18.56 18.09
CA ARG A 287 -32.71 -18.49 18.62
C ARG A 287 -33.76 -18.64 17.52
N ASN A 288 -33.49 -18.14 16.33
CA ASN A 288 -34.40 -18.20 15.19
C ASN A 288 -34.15 -19.40 14.25
N GLY A 289 -33.24 -20.32 14.61
CA GLY A 289 -32.99 -21.55 13.85
C GLY A 289 -32.24 -21.36 12.52
N THR A 290 -31.76 -20.16 12.21
CA THR A 290 -30.99 -19.88 10.98
C THR A 290 -29.55 -20.37 11.04
N PHE A 291 -29.06 -20.75 12.23
CA PHE A 291 -27.71 -21.31 12.44
C PHE A 291 -27.49 -22.70 11.80
N LEU A 292 -28.54 -23.33 11.26
CA LEU A 292 -28.41 -24.56 10.47
C LEU A 292 -27.95 -24.29 9.02
N ASP A 293 -28.03 -23.04 8.58
CA ASP A 293 -27.69 -22.66 7.20
C ASP A 293 -26.19 -22.34 7.05
N ALA A 294 -25.53 -23.03 6.12
CA ALA A 294 -24.09 -22.88 5.88
C ALA A 294 -23.70 -21.44 5.47
N PHE A 295 -24.58 -20.68 4.82
CA PHE A 295 -24.30 -19.31 4.40
C PHE A 295 -24.20 -18.35 5.59
N VAL A 296 -25.07 -18.53 6.60
CA VAL A 296 -25.00 -17.78 7.87
C VAL A 296 -23.72 -18.14 8.62
N CYS A 297 -23.42 -19.44 8.77
CA CYS A 297 -22.22 -19.91 9.46
C CYS A 297 -20.93 -19.45 8.78
N ASN A 298 -20.83 -19.51 7.45
CA ASN A 298 -19.68 -19.02 6.69
C ASN A 298 -19.46 -17.51 6.90
N THR A 299 -20.55 -16.73 6.91
CA THR A 299 -20.47 -15.28 7.17
C THR A 299 -20.09 -14.97 8.62
N LEU A 300 -20.56 -15.78 9.58
CA LEU A 300 -20.17 -15.68 10.99
C LEU A 300 -18.69 -16.00 11.19
N ILE A 301 -18.16 -17.06 10.55
CA ILE A 301 -16.73 -17.41 10.59
C ILE A 301 -15.87 -16.24 10.10
N ASP A 302 -16.20 -15.68 8.93
CA ASP A 302 -15.48 -14.51 8.37
C ASP A 302 -15.56 -13.29 9.29
N THR A 303 -16.73 -13.03 9.88
CA THR A 303 -16.94 -11.89 10.78
C THR A 303 -16.17 -12.05 12.09
N TYR A 304 -16.20 -13.23 12.71
CA TYR A 304 -15.42 -13.53 13.91
C TYR A 304 -13.92 -13.42 13.66
N ALA A 305 -13.43 -13.94 12.53
CA ALA A 305 -12.04 -13.82 12.13
C ALA A 305 -11.61 -12.34 11.98
N LYS A 306 -12.42 -11.52 11.29
CA LYS A 306 -12.16 -10.07 11.12
C LYS A 306 -12.24 -9.29 12.43
N CYS A 307 -13.08 -9.73 13.37
CA CYS A 307 -13.13 -9.20 14.74
C CYS A 307 -11.95 -9.67 15.62
N GLY A 308 -11.07 -10.54 15.11
CA GLY A 308 -9.90 -11.05 15.83
C GLY A 308 -10.22 -12.18 16.83
N SER A 309 -11.40 -12.80 16.76
CA SER A 309 -11.78 -13.92 17.64
C SER A 309 -11.80 -15.23 16.87
N MET A 310 -10.62 -15.82 16.69
CA MET A 310 -10.50 -17.08 15.96
C MET A 310 -11.08 -18.27 16.72
N GLU A 311 -11.06 -18.24 18.06
CA GLU A 311 -11.67 -19.27 18.91
C GLU A 311 -13.17 -19.44 18.64
N ASP A 312 -13.92 -18.34 18.52
CA ASP A 312 -15.36 -18.37 18.27
C ASP A 312 -15.65 -18.78 16.82
N ALA A 313 -14.80 -18.39 15.85
CA ALA A 313 -14.87 -18.88 14.47
C ALA A 313 -14.69 -20.41 14.39
N VAL A 314 -13.71 -20.96 15.12
CA VAL A 314 -13.47 -22.41 15.21
C VAL A 314 -14.67 -23.14 15.81
N LYS A 315 -15.31 -22.57 16.85
CA LYS A 315 -16.51 -23.15 17.45
C LYS A 315 -17.64 -23.25 16.42
N VAL A 316 -17.92 -22.16 15.71
CA VAL A 316 -18.93 -22.15 14.64
C VAL A 316 -18.61 -23.21 13.59
N PHE A 317 -17.38 -23.23 13.09
CA PHE A 317 -16.94 -24.20 12.08
C PHE A 317 -17.10 -25.66 12.55
N ASN A 318 -16.69 -25.98 13.78
CA ASN A 318 -16.81 -27.33 14.30
C ASN A 318 -18.26 -27.78 14.49
N THR A 319 -19.17 -26.85 14.84
CA THR A 319 -20.60 -27.14 14.98
C THR A 319 -21.34 -27.34 13.65
N MET A 320 -20.76 -26.94 12.51
CA MET A 320 -21.39 -27.16 11.20
C MET A 320 -21.43 -28.65 10.85
N GLU A 321 -22.62 -29.15 10.53
CA GLU A 321 -22.84 -30.55 10.12
C GLU A 321 -22.24 -30.84 8.75
N PHE A 322 -22.39 -29.91 7.80
CA PHE A 322 -21.78 -29.96 6.47
C PHE A 322 -20.87 -28.76 6.27
N LYS A 323 -19.62 -29.02 5.87
CA LYS A 323 -18.60 -27.98 5.59
C LYS A 323 -18.31 -28.01 4.10
N ASP A 324 -18.59 -26.91 3.42
CA ASP A 324 -18.28 -26.75 2.02
C ASP A 324 -16.94 -26.04 1.81
N VAL A 325 -16.50 -25.90 0.56
CA VAL A 325 -15.25 -25.22 0.21
C VAL A 325 -15.21 -23.80 0.80
N VAL A 326 -16.36 -23.12 0.88
CA VAL A 326 -16.48 -21.76 1.42
C VAL A 326 -16.23 -21.75 2.93
N SER A 327 -16.74 -22.72 3.69
CA SER A 327 -16.46 -22.86 5.13
C SER A 327 -14.97 -23.00 5.41
N TRP A 328 -14.30 -23.89 4.67
CA TRP A 328 -12.86 -24.11 4.82
C TRP A 328 -12.04 -22.91 4.38
N ASN A 329 -12.42 -22.25 3.28
CA ASN A 329 -11.76 -21.02 2.81
C ASN A 329 -11.90 -19.87 3.80
N ALA A 330 -13.06 -19.70 4.43
CA ALA A 330 -13.27 -18.69 5.47
C ALA A 330 -12.32 -18.92 6.65
N MET A 331 -12.12 -20.18 7.07
CA MET A 331 -11.18 -20.54 8.13
C MET A 331 -9.72 -20.31 7.75
N VAL A 332 -9.29 -20.77 6.57
CA VAL A 332 -7.91 -20.57 6.08
C VAL A 332 -7.60 -19.07 5.95
N THR A 333 -8.54 -18.30 5.40
CA THR A 333 -8.41 -16.83 5.28
C THR A 333 -8.38 -16.18 6.65
N GLY A 334 -9.22 -16.62 7.59
CA GLY A 334 -9.26 -16.11 8.95
C GLY A 334 -7.96 -16.35 9.73
N TYR A 335 -7.40 -17.56 9.65
CA TYR A 335 -6.09 -17.86 10.24
C TYR A 335 -4.95 -17.08 9.57
N SER A 336 -5.02 -16.89 8.24
CA SER A 336 -4.04 -16.07 7.52
C SER A 336 -4.11 -14.59 7.95
N GLN A 337 -5.30 -14.02 8.09
CA GLN A 337 -5.49 -12.62 8.53
C GLN A 337 -5.15 -12.38 10.01
N SER A 338 -5.34 -13.38 10.87
CA SER A 338 -5.00 -13.30 12.30
C SER A 338 -3.52 -13.58 12.59
N GLY A 339 -2.74 -13.99 11.58
CA GLY A 339 -1.30 -14.28 11.73
C GLY A 339 -0.98 -15.70 12.23
N GLU A 340 -2.01 -16.54 12.40
CA GLU A 340 -1.94 -17.93 12.85
C GLU A 340 -1.73 -18.89 11.68
N PHE A 341 -0.71 -18.63 10.87
CA PHE A 341 -0.47 -19.34 9.62
C PHE A 341 -0.25 -20.85 9.79
N GLU A 342 0.27 -21.32 10.92
CA GLU A 342 0.46 -22.76 11.16
C GLU A 342 -0.87 -23.51 11.22
N ALA A 343 -1.89 -22.91 11.85
CA ALA A 343 -3.25 -23.44 11.85
C ALA A 343 -3.87 -23.39 10.44
N ALA A 344 -3.60 -22.33 9.66
CA ALA A 344 -3.99 -22.27 8.25
C ALA A 344 -3.37 -23.41 7.42
N PHE A 345 -2.10 -23.77 7.69
CA PHE A 345 -1.41 -24.89 7.04
C PHE A 345 -1.99 -26.25 7.41
N GLU A 346 -2.29 -26.47 8.69
CA GLU A 346 -2.92 -27.72 9.10
C GLU A 346 -4.32 -27.88 8.51
N LEU A 347 -5.11 -26.80 8.44
CA LEU A 347 -6.37 -26.83 7.70
C LEU A 347 -6.19 -27.14 6.23
N PHE A 348 -5.20 -26.52 5.56
CA PHE A 348 -4.90 -26.82 4.16
C PHE A 348 -4.54 -28.29 3.95
N LYS A 349 -3.74 -28.88 4.85
CA LYS A 349 -3.42 -30.32 4.83
C LYS A 349 -4.67 -31.17 5.07
N ASN A 350 -5.55 -30.76 5.99
CA ASN A 350 -6.80 -31.48 6.28
C ASN A 350 -7.76 -31.43 5.09
N MET A 351 -7.92 -30.29 4.41
CA MET A 351 -8.68 -30.19 3.16
C MET A 351 -8.16 -31.19 2.11
N ARG A 352 -6.83 -31.36 2.00
CA ARG A 352 -6.23 -32.36 1.10
C ARG A 352 -6.51 -33.79 1.54
N LYS A 353 -6.44 -34.09 2.84
CA LYS A 353 -6.75 -35.43 3.39
C LYS A 353 -8.22 -35.81 3.18
N GLU A 354 -9.12 -34.84 3.34
CA GLU A 354 -10.56 -35.01 3.16
C GLU A 354 -11.01 -34.93 1.68
N ASN A 355 -10.06 -34.79 0.73
CA ASN A 355 -10.30 -34.65 -0.71
C ASN A 355 -11.25 -33.50 -1.08
N ILE A 356 -11.20 -32.41 -0.31
CA ILE A 356 -11.96 -31.19 -0.61
C ILE A 356 -11.24 -30.46 -1.76
N PRO A 357 -11.95 -30.06 -2.83
CA PRO A 357 -11.33 -29.37 -3.96
C PRO A 357 -10.76 -28.03 -3.50
N LEU A 358 -9.47 -27.83 -3.77
CA LEU A 358 -8.77 -26.58 -3.50
C LEU A 358 -9.03 -25.61 -4.65
N ASP A 359 -9.56 -24.43 -4.34
CA ASP A 359 -9.77 -23.38 -5.32
C ASP A 359 -8.65 -22.32 -5.24
N VAL A 360 -8.76 -21.33 -6.12
CA VAL A 360 -7.79 -20.22 -6.21
C VAL A 360 -7.72 -19.43 -4.91
N ILE A 361 -8.81 -19.37 -4.14
CA ILE A 361 -8.86 -18.64 -2.86
C ILE A 361 -8.02 -19.38 -1.82
N THR A 362 -8.16 -20.70 -1.70
CA THR A 362 -7.38 -21.50 -0.76
C THR A 362 -5.87 -21.34 -1.01
N TRP A 363 -5.45 -21.50 -2.27
CA TRP A 363 -4.03 -21.36 -2.65
C TRP A 363 -3.51 -19.95 -2.42
N SER A 364 -4.29 -18.92 -2.77
CA SER A 364 -3.89 -17.52 -2.58
C SER A 364 -3.70 -17.16 -1.11
N ALA A 365 -4.59 -17.62 -0.22
CA ALA A 365 -4.49 -17.38 1.22
C ALA A 365 -3.24 -18.03 1.83
N VAL A 366 -2.89 -19.22 1.36
CA VAL A 366 -1.68 -19.95 1.78
C VAL A 366 -0.40 -19.27 1.29
N ILE A 367 -0.35 -18.87 0.01
CA ILE A 367 0.79 -18.15 -0.58
C ILE A 367 1.00 -16.81 0.12
N ALA A 368 -0.08 -16.05 0.35
CA ALA A 368 -0.04 -14.81 1.12
C ALA A 368 0.50 -15.03 2.53
N GLY A 369 0.09 -16.11 3.19
CA GLY A 369 0.57 -16.43 4.53
C GLY A 369 2.06 -16.72 4.60
N TYR A 370 2.60 -17.48 3.64
CA TYR A 370 4.04 -17.68 3.52
C TYR A 370 4.79 -16.37 3.23
N ALA A 371 4.27 -15.56 2.31
CA ALA A 371 4.88 -14.27 1.94
C ALA A 371 4.98 -13.32 3.15
N GLN A 372 3.92 -13.21 3.95
CA GLN A 372 3.88 -12.33 5.13
C GLN A 372 4.86 -12.72 6.24
N ARG A 373 5.21 -14.01 6.36
CA ARG A 373 6.25 -14.50 7.29
C ARG A 373 7.67 -14.41 6.75
N GLY A 374 7.88 -13.85 5.55
CA GLY A 374 9.19 -13.86 4.88
C GLY A 374 9.64 -15.25 4.43
N ARG A 375 8.74 -16.25 4.44
CA ARG A 375 8.97 -17.61 3.95
C ARG A 375 8.73 -17.68 2.44
N GLY A 376 9.46 -16.86 1.69
CA GLY A 376 9.20 -16.67 0.27
C GLY A 376 9.46 -17.92 -0.58
N GLN A 377 10.31 -18.84 -0.11
CA GLN A 377 10.65 -20.05 -0.85
C GLN A 377 9.46 -21.02 -0.84
N GLU A 378 8.82 -21.17 0.31
CA GLU A 378 7.63 -21.98 0.49
C GLU A 378 6.41 -21.37 -0.22
N ALA A 379 6.32 -20.04 -0.30
CA ALA A 379 5.32 -19.36 -1.13
C ALA A 379 5.48 -19.73 -2.62
N LEU A 380 6.71 -19.75 -3.13
CA LEU A 380 7.03 -20.16 -4.50
C LEU A 380 6.70 -21.64 -4.74
N ASP A 381 6.98 -22.52 -3.78
CA ASP A 381 6.67 -23.94 -3.89
C ASP A 381 5.16 -24.22 -3.83
N ALA A 382 4.42 -23.50 -2.98
CA ALA A 382 2.95 -23.56 -2.97
C ALA A 382 2.36 -23.08 -4.30
N PHE A 383 2.91 -22.03 -4.90
CA PHE A 383 2.50 -21.55 -6.23
C PHE A 383 2.76 -22.58 -7.33
N ARG A 384 3.92 -23.27 -7.30
CA ARG A 384 4.21 -24.36 -8.24
C ARG A 384 3.21 -25.50 -8.11
N GLN A 385 2.84 -25.86 -6.88
CA GLN A 385 1.81 -26.88 -6.64
C GLN A 385 0.45 -26.44 -7.17
N MET A 386 0.04 -25.19 -6.92
CA MET A 386 -1.20 -24.62 -7.46
C MET A 386 -1.29 -24.79 -8.99
N LEU A 387 -0.22 -24.48 -9.71
CA LEU A 387 -0.16 -24.65 -11.17
C LEU A 387 -0.23 -26.11 -11.60
N LEU A 388 0.40 -27.03 -10.87
CA LEU A 388 0.35 -28.48 -11.14
C LEU A 388 -1.05 -29.07 -10.94
N TYR A 389 -1.80 -28.53 -9.97
CA TYR A 389 -3.20 -28.90 -9.72
C TYR A 389 -4.20 -28.27 -10.71
N GLY A 390 -3.72 -27.42 -11.63
CA GLY A 390 -4.54 -26.80 -12.67
C GLY A 390 -5.38 -25.61 -12.20
N SER A 391 -5.11 -25.07 -10.99
CA SER A 391 -5.77 -23.86 -10.50
C SER A 391 -5.09 -22.62 -11.10
N GLU A 392 -5.84 -21.78 -11.81
CA GLU A 392 -5.28 -20.57 -12.42
C GLU A 392 -5.10 -19.43 -11.40
N PRO A 393 -3.89 -18.85 -11.27
CA PRO A 393 -3.62 -17.69 -10.42
C PRO A 393 -4.44 -16.47 -10.78
N ASN A 394 -4.90 -15.74 -9.75
CA ASN A 394 -5.53 -14.43 -9.92
C ASN A 394 -4.59 -13.29 -9.48
N SER A 395 -5.08 -12.04 -9.55
CA SER A 395 -4.33 -10.84 -9.14
C SER A 395 -3.81 -10.93 -7.70
N VAL A 396 -4.61 -11.45 -6.76
CA VAL A 396 -4.23 -11.65 -5.36
C VAL A 396 -3.10 -12.66 -5.21
N THR A 397 -3.15 -13.76 -5.96
CA THR A 397 -2.06 -14.76 -5.99
C THR A 397 -0.76 -14.12 -6.46
N ILE A 398 -0.80 -13.35 -7.55
CA ILE A 398 0.37 -12.70 -8.14
C ILE A 398 0.97 -11.65 -7.19
N ILE A 399 0.15 -10.81 -6.57
CA ILE A 399 0.60 -9.80 -5.60
C ILE A 399 1.32 -10.49 -4.42
N SER A 400 0.74 -11.57 -3.90
CA SER A 400 1.31 -12.34 -2.79
C SER A 400 2.65 -12.98 -3.17
N LEU A 401 2.74 -13.53 -4.39
CA LEU A 401 3.96 -14.12 -4.92
C LEU A 401 5.06 -13.07 -5.16
N LEU A 402 4.70 -11.90 -5.71
CA LEU A 402 5.63 -10.78 -5.88
C LEU A 402 6.17 -10.29 -4.55
N SER A 403 5.31 -10.20 -3.52
CA SER A 403 5.74 -9.87 -2.16
C SER A 403 6.73 -10.90 -1.59
N ALA A 404 6.48 -12.20 -1.80
CA ALA A 404 7.41 -13.26 -1.45
C ALA A 404 8.77 -13.11 -2.17
N CYS A 405 8.76 -12.90 -3.48
CA CYS A 405 9.98 -12.65 -4.27
C CYS A 405 10.73 -11.41 -3.78
N ALA A 406 10.01 -10.35 -3.44
CA ALA A 406 10.56 -9.12 -2.92
C ALA A 406 11.28 -9.32 -1.57
N SER A 407 10.67 -10.11 -0.67
CA SER A 407 11.25 -10.43 0.64
C SER A 407 12.55 -11.25 0.54
N LEU A 408 12.65 -12.12 -0.47
CA LEU A 408 13.85 -12.93 -0.72
C LEU A 408 14.92 -12.22 -1.57
N GLY A 409 14.58 -11.10 -2.22
CA GLY A 409 15.43 -10.53 -3.27
C GLY A 409 15.53 -11.43 -4.52
N ALA A 410 14.53 -12.28 -4.76
CA ALA A 410 14.52 -13.29 -5.83
C ALA A 410 14.13 -12.69 -7.19
N LEU A 411 15.05 -11.92 -7.79
CA LEU A 411 14.79 -11.16 -9.02
C LEU A 411 14.33 -12.03 -10.20
N SER A 412 14.94 -13.20 -10.41
CA SER A 412 14.57 -14.11 -11.51
C SER A 412 13.12 -14.57 -11.42
N GLN A 413 12.70 -15.05 -10.25
CA GLN A 413 11.34 -15.54 -10.00
C GLN A 413 10.33 -14.40 -10.04
N GLY A 414 10.73 -13.21 -9.58
CA GLY A 414 9.95 -11.98 -9.75
C GLY A 414 9.72 -11.62 -11.22
N MET A 415 10.75 -11.73 -12.06
CA MET A 415 10.63 -11.51 -13.51
C MET A 415 9.76 -12.55 -14.21
N GLU A 416 9.86 -13.83 -13.82
CA GLU A 416 8.97 -14.89 -14.33
C GLU A 416 7.50 -14.61 -13.95
N THR A 417 7.27 -14.18 -12.71
CA THR A 417 5.94 -13.81 -12.22
C THR A 417 5.38 -12.60 -12.98
N HIS A 418 6.21 -11.60 -13.24
CA HIS A 418 5.85 -10.46 -14.07
C HIS A 418 5.51 -10.88 -15.50
N ALA A 419 6.34 -11.71 -16.15
CA ALA A 419 6.06 -12.23 -17.49
C ALA A 419 4.75 -13.06 -17.53
N TYR A 420 4.49 -13.84 -16.48
CA TYR A 420 3.23 -14.59 -16.34
C TYR A 420 2.01 -13.66 -16.30
N SER A 421 2.07 -12.60 -15.49
CA SER A 421 0.98 -11.63 -15.36
C SER A 421 0.64 -10.91 -16.68
N LEU A 422 1.66 -10.58 -17.49
CA LEU A 422 1.48 -10.04 -18.83
C LEU A 422 0.86 -11.06 -19.79
N LYS A 423 1.38 -12.29 -19.80
CA LYS A 423 0.92 -13.36 -20.70
C LYS A 423 -0.54 -13.76 -20.47
N LYS A 424 -1.01 -13.68 -19.23
CA LYS A 424 -2.38 -14.03 -18.83
C LYS A 424 -3.34 -12.83 -18.84
N CYS A 425 -2.91 -11.66 -19.32
CA CYS A 425 -3.69 -10.42 -19.31
C CYS A 425 -4.20 -10.03 -17.91
N LEU A 426 -3.49 -10.43 -16.85
CA LEU A 426 -3.70 -9.93 -15.49
C LEU A 426 -3.11 -8.52 -15.30
N LEU A 427 -2.40 -8.04 -16.33
CA LEU A 427 -1.91 -6.69 -16.52
C LEU A 427 -2.19 -6.34 -17.99
N LEU A 428 -3.08 -5.38 -18.24
CA LEU A 428 -3.34 -4.88 -19.58
C LEU A 428 -2.36 -3.74 -19.89
N LEU A 429 -1.51 -3.94 -20.91
CA LEU A 429 -0.60 -2.90 -21.43
C LEU A 429 -1.23 -2.06 -22.56
N ASP A 430 -2.39 -2.45 -23.10
CA ASP A 430 -2.86 -1.99 -24.42
C ASP A 430 -4.25 -1.32 -24.46
N SER A 431 -4.94 -1.12 -23.34
CA SER A 431 -6.21 -0.38 -23.35
C SER A 431 -6.13 0.83 -22.44
N HIS A 432 -6.54 1.98 -22.97
CA HIS A 432 -6.83 3.19 -22.20
C HIS A 432 -7.30 2.84 -20.79
N PHE A 433 -6.65 3.42 -19.77
CA PHE A 433 -7.26 3.61 -18.46
C PHE A 433 -8.54 4.42 -18.65
N CYS A 434 -9.59 3.74 -19.11
CA CYS A 434 -10.95 4.23 -19.15
C CYS A 434 -11.39 4.28 -17.69
N GLY A 435 -11.91 5.42 -17.27
CA GLY A 435 -12.12 5.80 -15.86
C GLY A 435 -13.04 4.93 -15.01
N ASP A 436 -13.38 3.71 -15.45
CA ASP A 436 -14.22 2.73 -14.74
C ASP A 436 -13.59 1.32 -14.66
N GLY A 437 -12.29 1.15 -14.95
CA GLY A 437 -11.60 -0.16 -14.92
C GLY A 437 -10.77 -0.43 -13.65
N ASP A 438 -11.27 -1.32 -12.80
CA ASP A 438 -10.68 -2.05 -11.67
C ASP A 438 -9.32 -1.59 -11.09
N GLY A 439 -9.34 -1.14 -9.83
CA GLY A 439 -8.14 -0.88 -9.02
C GLY A 439 -7.18 -2.06 -8.83
N GLN A 440 -7.53 -3.27 -9.31
CA GLN A 440 -6.68 -4.46 -9.25
C GLN A 440 -5.43 -4.33 -10.12
N ASP A 441 -5.52 -3.71 -11.29
CA ASP A 441 -4.37 -3.51 -12.18
C ASP A 441 -3.31 -2.63 -11.49
N LEU A 442 -3.74 -1.56 -10.82
CA LEU A 442 -2.85 -0.67 -10.08
C LEU A 442 -2.20 -1.37 -8.88
N MET A 443 -2.89 -2.32 -8.22
CA MET A 443 -2.32 -3.11 -7.14
C MET A 443 -1.18 -4.02 -7.63
N VAL A 444 -1.34 -4.65 -8.80
CA VAL A 444 -0.27 -5.48 -9.40
C VAL A 444 0.92 -4.62 -9.81
N HIS A 445 0.69 -3.45 -10.43
CA HIS A 445 1.77 -2.49 -10.74
C HIS A 445 2.54 -2.08 -9.47
N ASN A 446 1.83 -1.74 -8.39
CA ASN A 446 2.46 -1.37 -7.13
C ASN A 446 3.28 -2.53 -6.53
N ALA A 447 2.77 -3.77 -6.58
CA ALA A 447 3.49 -4.95 -6.13
C ALA A 447 4.76 -5.23 -6.96
N LEU A 448 4.72 -4.99 -8.27
CA LEU A 448 5.89 -5.09 -9.14
C LEU A 448 6.94 -4.01 -8.80
N ILE A 449 6.51 -2.77 -8.58
CA ILE A 449 7.43 -1.68 -8.18
C ILE A 449 8.12 -2.03 -6.86
N ASP A 450 7.39 -2.56 -5.86
CA ASP A 450 7.97 -3.01 -4.58
C ASP A 450 8.99 -4.15 -4.81
N MET A 451 8.60 -5.17 -5.58
CA MET A 451 9.45 -6.32 -5.88
C MET A 451 10.75 -5.91 -6.56
N TYR A 452 10.68 -5.13 -7.65
CA TYR A 452 11.87 -4.68 -8.35
C TYR A 452 12.73 -3.73 -7.50
N SER A 453 12.12 -2.89 -6.66
CA SER A 453 12.85 -1.98 -5.77
C SER A 453 13.64 -2.76 -4.71
N LYS A 454 13.02 -3.75 -4.03
CA LYS A 454 13.69 -4.61 -3.04
C LYS A 454 14.76 -5.50 -3.68
N CYS A 455 14.55 -5.93 -4.93
CA CYS A 455 15.57 -6.64 -5.72
C CYS A 455 16.65 -5.70 -6.33
N ARG A 456 16.67 -4.41 -5.96
CA ARG A 456 17.64 -3.40 -6.43
C ARG A 456 17.65 -3.16 -7.94
N SER A 457 16.56 -3.50 -8.64
CA SER A 457 16.36 -3.23 -10.07
C SER A 457 15.55 -1.95 -10.28
N PHE A 458 16.12 -0.81 -9.88
CA PHE A 458 15.42 0.49 -9.89
C PHE A 458 15.00 0.95 -11.28
N LYS A 459 15.73 0.56 -12.33
CA LYS A 459 15.35 0.90 -13.71
C LYS A 459 14.03 0.24 -14.11
N ALA A 460 13.83 -1.02 -13.76
CA ALA A 460 12.57 -1.73 -14.02
C ALA A 460 11.43 -1.16 -13.17
N ALA A 461 11.66 -0.96 -11.86
CA ALA A 461 10.69 -0.32 -10.97
C ALA A 461 10.26 1.07 -11.49
N ARG A 462 11.24 1.88 -11.92
CA ARG A 462 10.99 3.22 -12.47
C ARG A 462 10.20 3.17 -13.77
N SER A 463 10.56 2.28 -14.68
CA SER A 463 9.85 2.11 -15.95
C SER A 463 8.37 1.78 -15.73
N ILE A 464 8.06 0.90 -14.77
CA ILE A 464 6.68 0.52 -14.44
C ILE A 464 5.95 1.70 -13.80
N PHE A 465 6.59 2.43 -12.89
CA PHE A 465 6.00 3.63 -12.28
C PHE A 465 5.73 4.73 -13.31
N ASP A 466 6.64 4.93 -14.27
CA ASP A 466 6.48 5.92 -15.34
C ASP A 466 5.40 5.55 -16.35
N TYR A 467 5.16 4.26 -16.54
CA TYR A 467 4.06 3.76 -17.35
C TYR A 467 2.68 4.15 -16.78
N ILE A 468 2.53 4.22 -15.44
CA ILE A 468 1.28 4.66 -14.80
C ILE A 468 1.10 6.18 -15.05
N PRO A 469 0.00 6.62 -15.70
CA PRO A 469 -0.27 8.04 -15.91
C PRO A 469 -0.35 8.83 -14.60
N ARG A 470 0.19 10.05 -14.55
CA ARG A 470 0.21 10.88 -13.32
C ARG A 470 -1.16 11.08 -12.68
N LYS A 471 -2.23 11.18 -13.47
CA LYS A 471 -3.62 11.36 -13.01
C LYS A 471 -4.17 10.15 -12.23
N GLU A 472 -3.61 8.96 -12.45
CA GLU A 472 -4.07 7.69 -11.85
C GLU A 472 -3.16 7.19 -10.72
N ARG A 473 -1.99 7.81 -10.54
CA ARG A 473 -1.09 7.47 -9.43
C ARG A 473 -1.73 7.86 -8.11
N ASN A 474 -2.05 6.87 -7.29
CA ASN A 474 -2.53 7.09 -5.94
C ASN A 474 -1.37 7.20 -4.93
N VAL A 475 -1.70 7.47 -3.66
CA VAL A 475 -0.73 7.58 -2.58
C VAL A 475 0.16 6.33 -2.44
N VAL A 476 -0.38 5.14 -2.73
CA VAL A 476 0.35 3.86 -2.63
C VAL A 476 1.43 3.77 -3.71
N SER A 477 1.10 4.08 -4.97
CA SER A 477 2.07 4.07 -6.08
C SER A 477 3.26 4.99 -5.81
N TRP A 478 3.00 6.21 -5.33
CA TRP A 478 4.05 7.14 -4.92
C TRP A 478 4.87 6.61 -3.74
N THR A 479 4.20 6.10 -2.70
CA THR A 479 4.87 5.62 -1.49
C THR A 479 5.79 4.45 -1.77
N VAL A 480 5.37 3.48 -2.57
CA VAL A 480 6.19 2.31 -2.90
C VAL A 480 7.45 2.72 -3.69
N MET A 481 7.31 3.64 -4.66
CA MET A 481 8.47 4.12 -5.43
C MET A 481 9.43 4.97 -4.57
N ILE A 482 8.89 5.89 -3.75
CA ILE A 482 9.69 6.75 -2.86
C ILE A 482 10.39 5.89 -1.80
N GLY A 483 9.67 4.95 -1.18
CA GLY A 483 10.22 4.01 -0.21
C GLY A 483 11.31 3.11 -0.80
N GLY A 484 11.09 2.61 -2.02
CA GLY A 484 12.08 1.83 -2.76
C GLY A 484 13.41 2.56 -2.95
N TYR A 485 13.37 3.83 -3.37
CA TYR A 485 14.57 4.67 -3.47
C TYR A 485 15.16 5.04 -2.11
N ALA A 486 14.34 5.38 -1.11
CA ALA A 486 14.82 5.80 0.20
C ALA A 486 15.56 4.67 0.94
N GLN A 487 15.07 3.44 0.84
CA GLN A 487 15.60 2.28 1.57
C GLN A 487 16.74 1.58 0.82
N TYR A 488 16.61 1.39 -0.49
CA TYR A 488 17.51 0.52 -1.26
C TYR A 488 18.27 1.24 -2.37
N GLY A 489 17.82 2.43 -2.78
CA GLY A 489 18.33 3.16 -3.94
C GLY A 489 19.01 4.49 -3.57
N ASP A 490 18.96 5.45 -4.50
CA ASP A 490 19.47 6.80 -4.29
C ASP A 490 18.43 7.67 -3.56
N SER A 491 18.79 8.13 -2.36
CA SER A 491 17.94 8.99 -1.54
C SER A 491 17.61 10.34 -2.19
N ASN A 492 18.43 10.84 -3.14
CA ASN A 492 18.10 12.06 -3.88
C ASN A 492 16.89 11.87 -4.79
N ASP A 493 16.77 10.70 -5.43
CA ASP A 493 15.65 10.41 -6.31
C ASP A 493 14.34 10.23 -5.51
N ALA A 494 14.42 9.71 -4.29
CA ALA A 494 13.29 9.70 -3.36
C ALA A 494 12.76 11.13 -3.07
N LEU A 495 13.66 12.09 -2.79
CA LEU A 495 13.29 13.49 -2.56
C LEU A 495 12.74 14.18 -3.82
N LYS A 496 13.30 13.90 -5.00
CA LYS A 496 12.75 14.40 -6.27
C LYS A 496 11.32 13.90 -6.48
N LEU A 497 11.08 12.61 -6.23
CA LEU A 497 9.75 12.04 -6.39
C LEU A 497 8.74 12.57 -5.39
N PHE A 498 9.15 12.84 -4.17
CA PHE A 498 8.30 13.53 -3.22
C PHE A 498 7.93 14.93 -3.72
N SER A 499 8.89 15.68 -4.27
CA SER A 499 8.61 16.98 -4.89
C SER A 499 7.64 16.87 -6.07
N GLU A 500 7.74 15.81 -6.88
CA GLU A 500 6.79 15.56 -7.98
C GLU A 500 5.39 15.21 -7.47
N MET A 501 5.30 14.38 -6.43
CA MET A 501 4.03 13.96 -5.83
C MET A 501 3.18 15.14 -5.35
N ILE A 502 3.82 16.15 -4.75
CA ILE A 502 3.14 17.34 -4.21
C ILE A 502 3.01 18.47 -5.25
N SER A 503 3.51 18.27 -6.47
CA SER A 503 3.48 19.28 -7.53
C SER A 503 2.11 19.34 -8.23
N LYS A 504 1.64 20.56 -8.52
CA LYS A 504 0.40 20.79 -9.27
C LYS A 504 0.59 20.48 -10.76
N PRO A 505 -0.46 20.06 -11.51
CA PRO A 505 -1.88 20.05 -11.15
C PRO A 505 -2.39 18.77 -10.48
N TYR A 506 -1.63 17.66 -10.52
CA TYR A 506 -2.03 16.35 -9.99
C TYR A 506 -1.39 16.07 -8.61
N ALA A 507 -1.48 17.04 -7.70
CA ALA A 507 -0.86 16.91 -6.39
C ALA A 507 -1.59 15.85 -5.54
N VAL A 508 -0.86 14.88 -5.02
CA VAL A 508 -1.37 13.82 -4.14
C VAL A 508 -0.85 14.08 -2.72
N ALA A 509 -1.75 14.08 -1.74
CA ALA A 509 -1.38 14.26 -0.34
C ALA A 509 -0.57 13.04 0.16
N PRO A 510 0.62 13.23 0.75
CA PRO A 510 1.42 12.15 1.32
C PRO A 510 0.76 11.59 2.60
N ASN A 511 0.89 10.28 2.82
CA ASN A 511 0.48 9.66 4.08
C ASN A 511 1.70 9.53 5.03
N ALA A 512 1.47 9.04 6.25
CA ALA A 512 2.53 8.87 7.26
C ALA A 512 3.69 7.98 6.79
N TYR A 513 3.41 6.93 6.00
CA TYR A 513 4.43 6.06 5.42
C TYR A 513 5.27 6.80 4.38
N THR A 514 4.64 7.60 3.51
CA THR A 514 5.36 8.45 2.55
C THR A 514 6.30 9.39 3.30
N ILE A 515 5.80 10.13 4.29
CA ILE A 515 6.59 11.06 5.09
C ILE A 515 7.79 10.37 5.74
N SER A 516 7.59 9.17 6.29
CA SER A 516 8.65 8.40 6.94
C SER A 516 9.76 7.99 5.96
N CYS A 517 9.39 7.59 4.74
CA CYS A 517 10.37 7.30 3.68
C CYS A 517 11.17 8.54 3.28
N VAL A 518 10.52 9.71 3.21
CA VAL A 518 11.18 10.98 2.84
C VAL A 518 12.10 11.46 3.97
N LEU A 519 11.70 11.30 5.23
CA LEU A 519 12.54 11.59 6.40
C LEU A 519 13.77 10.67 6.44
N MET A 520 13.61 9.40 6.12
CA MET A 520 14.72 8.45 5.98
C MET A 520 15.70 8.89 4.89
N ALA A 521 15.21 9.29 3.72
CA ALA A 521 16.04 9.85 2.66
C ALA A 521 16.79 11.12 3.12
N CYS A 522 16.14 12.00 3.90
CA CYS A 522 16.81 13.15 4.51
C CYS A 522 17.92 12.74 5.48
N ALA A 523 17.67 11.71 6.30
CA ALA A 523 18.63 11.19 7.26
C ALA A 523 19.89 10.61 6.58
N HIS A 524 19.70 9.84 5.49
CA HIS A 524 20.78 9.29 4.68
C HIS A 524 21.63 10.37 4.00
N LEU A 525 21.00 11.44 3.52
CA LEU A 525 21.67 12.56 2.85
C LEU A 525 22.21 13.63 3.82
N ALA A 526 21.95 13.50 5.13
CA ALA A 526 22.17 14.57 6.11
C ALA A 526 21.50 15.91 5.71
N ALA A 527 20.34 15.85 5.04
CA ALA A 527 19.65 16.99 4.44
C ALA A 527 18.78 17.76 5.46
N LEU A 528 19.41 18.36 6.48
CA LEU A 528 18.73 19.01 7.61
C LEU A 528 17.68 20.04 7.18
N ARG A 529 17.98 20.84 6.14
CA ARG A 529 17.06 21.89 5.65
C ARG A 529 15.77 21.31 5.10
N VAL A 530 15.87 20.25 4.29
CA VAL A 530 14.71 19.57 3.70
C VAL A 530 13.92 18.86 4.81
N GLY A 531 14.63 18.20 5.74
CA GLY A 531 14.03 17.60 6.92
C GLY A 531 13.22 18.59 7.77
N LYS A 532 13.74 19.80 8.02
CA LYS A 532 13.01 20.88 8.72
C LYS A 532 11.76 21.35 7.95
N GLN A 533 11.83 21.42 6.63
CA GLN A 533 10.67 21.76 5.79
C GLN A 533 9.58 20.68 5.89
N ILE A 534 9.96 19.40 5.85
CA ILE A 534 9.03 18.28 6.00
C ILE A 534 8.44 18.25 7.42
N HIS A 535 9.24 18.47 8.46
CA HIS A 535 8.73 18.56 9.82
C HIS A 535 7.69 19.69 9.93
N ALA A 536 7.98 20.89 9.42
CA ALA A 536 7.01 21.98 9.40
C ALA A 536 5.75 21.65 8.59
N TYR A 537 5.86 20.88 7.51
CA TYR A 537 4.72 20.37 6.75
C TYR A 537 3.87 19.43 7.63
N VAL A 538 4.47 18.46 8.31
CA VAL A 538 3.78 17.54 9.22
C VAL A 538 3.06 18.30 10.34
N THR A 539 3.73 19.25 11.00
CA THR A 539 3.15 20.03 12.11
C THR A 539 1.94 20.87 11.68
N ARG A 540 1.89 21.33 10.42
CA ARG A 540 0.78 22.15 9.91
C ARG A 540 -0.45 21.34 9.51
N HIS A 541 -0.34 20.03 9.40
CA HIS A 541 -1.41 19.14 8.92
C HIS A 541 -1.89 18.20 10.04
N HIS A 542 -3.04 18.49 10.64
CA HIS A 542 -3.65 17.71 11.74
C HIS A 542 -3.93 16.22 11.41
N GLN A 543 -3.97 15.85 10.13
CA GLN A 543 -4.21 14.47 9.68
C GLN A 543 -3.17 13.44 10.16
N TYR A 544 -2.01 13.89 10.65
CA TYR A 544 -0.95 13.01 11.13
C TYR A 544 -1.02 12.74 12.64
N GLU A 545 -1.94 13.36 13.39
CA GLU A 545 -2.04 13.19 14.85
C GLU A 545 -2.19 11.71 15.28
N ALA A 546 -3.01 10.94 14.55
CA ALA A 546 -3.22 9.51 14.82
C ALA A 546 -1.98 8.63 14.51
N SER A 547 -1.07 9.10 13.65
CA SER A 547 0.15 8.38 13.22
C SER A 547 1.44 9.08 13.66
N MET A 548 1.31 10.08 14.54
CA MET A 548 2.40 10.97 14.96
C MET A 548 3.51 10.20 15.68
N TYR A 549 3.20 9.10 16.36
CA TYR A 549 4.21 8.27 17.05
C TYR A 549 5.25 7.69 16.08
N PHE A 550 4.81 7.19 14.92
CA PHE A 550 5.69 6.58 13.92
C PHE A 550 6.54 7.65 13.22
N VAL A 551 5.90 8.75 12.82
CA VAL A 551 6.58 9.88 12.16
C VAL A 551 7.56 10.56 13.12
N ALA A 552 7.23 10.68 14.41
CA ALA A 552 8.12 11.25 15.43
C ALA A 552 9.41 10.43 15.59
N ASN A 553 9.35 9.10 15.59
CA ASN A 553 10.55 8.26 15.63
C ASN A 553 11.45 8.51 14.38
N CYS A 554 10.86 8.63 13.19
CA CYS A 554 11.62 9.01 11.99
C CYS A 554 12.19 10.43 12.04
N LEU A 555 11.51 11.38 12.71
CA LEU A 555 12.03 12.72 12.95
C LEU A 555 13.23 12.70 13.90
N ILE A 556 13.18 11.90 14.97
CA ILE A 556 14.31 11.71 15.90
C ILE A 556 15.53 11.17 15.14
N ASP A 557 15.36 10.12 14.33
CA ASP A 557 16.44 9.56 13.50
C ASP A 557 16.98 10.59 12.49
N MET A 558 16.09 11.31 11.80
CA MET A 558 16.45 12.32 10.82
C MET A 558 17.26 13.45 11.45
N TYR A 559 16.80 14.04 12.55
CA TYR A 559 17.51 15.13 13.22
C TYR A 559 18.85 14.68 13.80
N SER A 560 18.91 13.49 14.39
CA SER A 560 20.15 12.91 14.90
C SER A 560 21.18 12.71 13.77
N LYS A 561 20.80 12.02 12.69
CA LYS A 561 21.69 11.80 11.53
C LYS A 561 22.00 13.07 10.71
N CYS A 562 21.30 14.17 10.95
CA CYS A 562 21.58 15.47 10.36
C CYS A 562 22.43 16.40 11.25
N GLY A 563 22.87 15.95 12.42
CA GLY A 563 23.73 16.75 13.30
C GLY A 563 22.97 17.78 14.16
N ASP A 564 21.72 17.51 14.52
CA ASP A 564 20.86 18.40 15.34
C ASP A 564 20.11 17.57 16.41
N VAL A 565 20.89 16.88 17.26
CA VAL A 565 20.37 15.99 18.31
C VAL A 565 19.51 16.72 19.35
N ASP A 566 19.74 18.02 19.55
CA ASP A 566 18.94 18.83 20.46
C ASP A 566 17.51 19.03 19.93
N THR A 567 17.34 19.20 18.61
CA THR A 567 15.99 19.19 18.02
C THR A 567 15.37 17.79 18.04
N ALA A 568 16.17 16.73 17.86
CA ALA A 568 15.69 15.36 18.04
C ALA A 568 15.14 15.15 19.46
N ARG A 569 15.84 15.68 20.46
CA ARG A 569 15.40 15.67 21.86
C ARG A 569 14.10 16.42 22.08
N ASN A 570 13.94 17.60 21.48
CA ASN A 570 12.68 18.36 21.56
C ASN A 570 11.50 17.56 20.98
N VAL A 571 11.71 16.88 19.85
CA VAL A 571 10.68 15.99 19.27
C VAL A 571 10.35 14.88 20.27
N PHE A 572 11.37 14.20 20.80
CA PHE A 572 11.20 13.13 21.79
C PHE A 572 10.43 13.60 23.04
N ASP A 573 10.75 14.77 23.60
CA ASP A 573 10.10 15.31 24.80
C ASP A 573 8.65 15.74 24.51
N SER A 574 8.34 16.17 23.28
CA SER A 574 6.97 16.54 22.86
C SER A 574 6.03 15.34 22.64
N MET A 575 6.54 14.10 22.63
CA MET A 575 5.71 12.92 22.39
C MET A 575 4.78 12.62 23.57
N PRO A 576 3.45 12.50 23.35
CA PRO A 576 2.48 12.22 24.42
C PRO A 576 2.58 10.78 24.94
N LYS A 577 2.93 9.83 24.06
CA LYS A 577 3.22 8.44 24.38
C LYS A 577 4.52 8.03 23.68
N ARG A 578 5.31 7.19 24.33
CA ARG A 578 6.59 6.68 23.83
C ARG A 578 6.56 5.15 23.84
N ASN A 579 7.23 4.54 22.87
CA ASN A 579 7.48 3.09 22.85
C ASN A 579 8.98 2.82 22.95
N GLU A 580 9.37 1.54 23.00
CA GLU A 580 10.77 1.09 23.06
C GLU A 580 11.62 1.71 21.94
N VAL A 581 11.07 1.79 20.72
CA VAL A 581 11.73 2.40 19.56
C VAL A 581 12.02 3.89 19.78
N SER A 582 11.13 4.66 20.42
CA SER A 582 11.37 6.07 20.73
C SER A 582 12.57 6.26 21.67
N TRP A 583 12.67 5.44 22.72
CA TRP A 583 13.75 5.50 23.70
C TRP A 583 15.10 5.12 23.07
N THR A 584 15.15 3.97 22.41
CA THR A 584 16.36 3.47 21.74
C THR A 584 16.82 4.39 20.60
N SER A 585 15.89 5.01 19.84
CA SER A 585 16.24 6.01 18.82
C SER A 585 16.92 7.24 19.42
N MET A 586 16.44 7.73 20.57
CA MET A 586 17.04 8.88 21.26
C MET A 586 18.41 8.53 21.87
N MET A 587 18.53 7.34 22.48
CA MET A 587 19.82 6.85 23.01
C MET A 587 20.86 6.72 21.89
N SER A 588 20.45 6.18 20.73
CA SER A 588 21.32 6.04 19.55
C SER A 588 21.73 7.41 19.01
N GLY A 589 20.78 8.35 18.96
CA GLY A 589 21.03 9.76 18.67
C GLY A 589 22.13 10.35 19.55
N TYR A 590 22.05 10.20 20.87
CA TYR A 590 23.10 10.68 21.77
C TYR A 590 24.43 9.93 21.60
N GLY A 591 24.39 8.61 21.41
CA GLY A 591 25.60 7.79 21.18
C GLY A 591 26.37 8.21 19.93
N MET A 592 25.69 8.46 18.81
CA MET A 592 26.31 8.97 17.57
C MET A 592 27.01 10.32 17.77
N HIS A 593 26.56 11.11 18.74
CA HIS A 593 27.07 12.45 19.05
C HIS A 593 28.11 12.48 20.17
N GLY A 594 28.49 11.32 20.72
CA GLY A 594 29.42 11.22 21.85
C GLY A 594 28.85 11.73 23.18
N ARG A 595 27.52 11.83 23.30
CA ARG A 595 26.82 12.33 24.49
C ARG A 595 26.35 11.17 25.37
N GLY A 596 27.29 10.34 25.82
CA GLY A 596 26.99 9.06 26.47
C GLY A 596 26.31 9.19 27.84
N ASN A 597 26.60 10.26 28.59
CA ASN A 597 25.91 10.52 29.86
C ASN A 597 24.42 10.79 29.62
N GLU A 598 24.08 11.58 28.60
CA GLU A 598 22.70 11.84 28.22
C GLU A 598 21.99 10.59 27.69
N ALA A 599 22.72 9.67 27.04
CA ALA A 599 22.19 8.37 26.64
C ALA A 599 21.86 7.49 27.87
N ALA A 600 22.74 7.46 28.88
CA ALA A 600 22.49 6.76 30.14
C ALA A 600 21.30 7.39 30.91
N ASP A 601 21.19 8.71 30.94
CA ASP A 601 20.03 9.40 31.54
C ASP A 601 18.70 9.03 30.86
N ILE A 602 18.71 8.83 29.54
CA ILE A 602 17.54 8.36 28.78
C ILE A 602 17.22 6.90 29.11
N PHE A 603 18.24 6.05 29.26
CA PHE A 603 18.06 4.66 29.67
C PHE A 603 17.43 4.54 31.06
N ASP A 604 17.92 5.31 32.03
CA ASP A 604 17.34 5.36 33.37
C ASP A 604 15.87 5.82 33.36
N LYS A 605 15.55 6.82 32.51
CA LYS A 605 14.18 7.30 32.32
C LYS A 605 13.28 6.25 31.66
N MET A 606 13.81 5.46 30.72
CA MET A 606 13.10 4.35 30.09
C MET A 606 12.70 3.29 31.14
N GLN A 607 13.63 2.91 32.02
CA GLN A 607 13.37 1.97 33.11
C GLN A 607 12.32 2.51 34.09
N LYS A 608 12.46 3.79 34.50
CA LYS A 608 11.48 4.45 35.39
C LYS A 608 10.08 4.56 34.78
N ALA A 609 9.98 4.58 33.45
CA ALA A 609 8.71 4.55 32.73
C ALA A 609 8.10 3.14 32.62
N GLY A 610 8.74 2.11 33.17
CA GLY A 610 8.24 0.74 33.23
C GLY A 610 8.61 -0.14 32.03
N PHE A 611 9.49 0.32 31.14
CA PHE A 611 9.99 -0.50 30.04
C PHE A 611 11.13 -1.40 30.52
N VAL A 612 11.11 -2.67 30.10
CA VAL A 612 12.17 -3.63 30.38
C VAL A 612 13.23 -3.51 29.28
N PRO A 613 14.50 -3.19 29.61
CA PRO A 613 15.58 -3.18 28.64
C PRO A 613 15.75 -4.53 27.93
N ASP A 614 15.83 -4.47 26.59
CA ASP A 614 16.05 -5.61 25.70
C ASP A 614 17.48 -5.61 25.10
N ASP A 615 17.75 -6.55 24.21
CA ASP A 615 19.02 -6.66 23.49
C ASP A 615 19.36 -5.39 22.71
N ILE A 616 18.38 -4.75 22.08
CA ILE A 616 18.59 -3.50 21.33
C ILE A 616 18.95 -2.35 22.27
N SER A 617 18.28 -2.26 23.42
CA SER A 617 18.51 -1.22 24.42
C SER A 617 19.94 -1.25 24.96
N PHE A 618 20.44 -2.45 25.30
CA PHE A 618 21.83 -2.61 25.75
C PHE A 618 22.84 -2.38 24.64
N LEU A 619 22.58 -2.83 23.41
CA LEU A 619 23.45 -2.56 22.27
C LEU A 619 23.65 -1.06 22.06
N VAL A 620 22.57 -0.28 22.08
CA VAL A 620 22.63 1.17 21.88
C VAL A 620 23.32 1.88 23.05
N LEU A 621 23.12 1.40 24.29
CA LEU A 621 23.79 1.94 25.47
C LEU A 621 25.31 1.68 25.44
N LEU A 622 25.73 0.46 25.11
CA LEU A 622 27.14 0.10 24.94
C LEU A 622 27.80 0.86 23.79
N TYR A 623 27.07 1.06 22.69
CA TYR A 623 27.49 1.92 21.60
C TYR A 623 27.74 3.35 22.08
N ALA A 624 26.81 3.94 22.86
CA ALA A 624 27.01 5.27 23.43
C ALA A 624 28.21 5.33 24.38
N CYS A 625 28.44 4.29 25.19
CA CYS A 625 29.60 4.20 26.09
C CYS A 625 30.91 4.16 25.30
N SER A 626 31.00 3.34 24.24
CA SER A 626 32.19 3.25 23.36
C SER A 626 32.54 4.59 22.72
N HIS A 627 31.52 5.36 22.34
CA HIS A 627 31.68 6.65 21.70
C HIS A 627 31.84 7.84 22.66
N SER A 628 31.81 7.60 23.97
CA SER A 628 31.95 8.65 24.99
C SER A 628 33.03 8.35 26.02
N GLY A 629 33.76 7.23 25.88
CA GLY A 629 34.86 6.85 26.77
C GLY A 629 34.41 6.36 28.15
N MET A 630 33.15 5.95 28.31
CA MET A 630 32.56 5.48 29.57
C MET A 630 32.92 4.00 29.82
N VAL A 631 34.21 3.71 29.98
CA VAL A 631 34.73 2.33 30.00
C VAL A 631 34.16 1.51 31.15
N ASP A 632 34.25 2.01 32.38
CA ASP A 632 33.86 1.25 33.56
C ASP A 632 32.33 1.03 33.58
N GLN A 633 31.54 2.09 33.33
CA GLN A 633 30.08 1.99 33.21
C GLN A 633 29.65 1.09 32.05
N GLY A 634 30.33 1.13 30.90
CA GLY A 634 30.04 0.26 29.76
C GLY A 634 30.25 -1.22 30.08
N LEU A 635 31.29 -1.56 30.85
CA LEU A 635 31.52 -2.92 31.32
C LEU A 635 30.47 -3.33 32.36
N ASP A 636 30.12 -2.43 33.29
CA ASP A 636 29.06 -2.68 34.28
C ASP A 636 27.71 -2.96 33.59
N TYR A 637 27.37 -2.19 32.54
CA TYR A 637 26.16 -2.42 31.74
C TYR A 637 26.20 -3.77 31.02
N PHE A 638 27.34 -4.13 30.42
CA PHE A 638 27.51 -5.41 29.74
C PHE A 638 27.32 -6.60 30.69
N ASP A 639 27.84 -6.51 31.91
CA ASP A 639 27.66 -7.55 32.93
C ASP A 639 26.21 -7.60 33.47
N SER A 640 25.61 -6.42 33.69
CA SER A 640 24.22 -6.30 34.18
C SER A 640 23.21 -6.90 33.20
N MET A 641 23.46 -6.81 31.89
CA MET A 641 22.59 -7.33 30.83
C MET A 641 22.24 -8.81 31.04
N ARG A 642 23.25 -9.63 31.34
CA ARG A 642 23.03 -11.06 31.63
C ARG A 642 22.56 -11.29 33.06
N ARG A 643 23.17 -10.61 34.03
CA ARG A 643 22.94 -10.85 35.46
C ARG A 643 21.55 -10.43 35.92
N ASP A 644 21.09 -9.26 35.48
CA ASP A 644 19.91 -8.60 36.01
C ASP A 644 18.70 -8.71 35.06
N TYR A 645 18.93 -8.89 33.74
CA TYR A 645 17.88 -8.94 32.71
C TYR A 645 17.81 -10.26 31.93
N GLY A 646 18.78 -11.17 32.12
CA GLY A 646 18.81 -12.45 31.40
C GLY A 646 19.04 -12.33 29.88
N VAL A 647 19.48 -11.17 29.39
CA VAL A 647 19.72 -10.92 27.97
C VAL A 647 21.07 -11.52 27.56
N VAL A 648 21.07 -12.35 26.51
CA VAL A 648 22.27 -13.03 26.01
C VAL A 648 23.03 -12.13 25.06
N ALA A 649 24.32 -11.92 25.30
CA ALA A 649 25.16 -11.08 24.46
C ALA A 649 25.31 -11.64 23.04
N SER A 650 24.89 -10.84 22.05
CA SER A 650 25.12 -11.09 20.62
C SER A 650 26.53 -10.64 20.19
N ALA A 651 26.92 -10.99 18.96
CA ALA A 651 28.20 -10.56 18.38
C ALA A 651 28.32 -9.03 18.30
N GLU A 652 27.23 -8.29 18.12
CA GLU A 652 27.24 -6.82 18.13
C GLU A 652 27.59 -6.26 19.51
N HIS A 653 27.07 -6.85 20.59
CA HIS A 653 27.40 -6.42 21.95
C HIS A 653 28.89 -6.58 22.24
N TYR A 654 29.47 -7.73 21.89
CA TYR A 654 30.92 -7.96 22.00
C TYR A 654 31.72 -6.98 21.15
N ALA A 655 31.27 -6.67 19.93
CA ALA A 655 31.94 -5.69 19.08
C ALA A 655 31.98 -4.29 19.72
N CYS A 656 30.88 -3.84 20.37
CA CYS A 656 30.86 -2.57 21.12
C CYS A 656 31.82 -2.58 22.32
N VAL A 657 31.89 -3.67 23.08
CA VAL A 657 32.83 -3.81 24.22
C VAL A 657 34.28 -3.82 23.74
N ILE A 658 34.57 -4.53 22.65
CA ILE A 658 35.91 -4.56 22.04
C ILE A 658 36.29 -3.16 21.56
N ASP A 659 35.40 -2.44 20.88
CA ASP A 659 35.63 -1.06 20.46
C ASP A 659 35.83 -0.10 21.65
N LEU A 660 35.09 -0.29 22.75
CA LEU A 660 35.25 0.46 24.00
C LEU A 660 36.64 0.22 24.65
N LEU A 661 37.05 -1.05 24.77
CA LEU A 661 38.36 -1.43 25.32
C LEU A 661 39.51 -1.01 24.41
N ALA A 662 39.31 -1.11 23.10
CA ALA A 662 40.23 -0.67 22.08
C ALA A 662 40.55 0.82 22.19
N ARG A 663 39.53 1.67 22.21
CA ARG A 663 39.71 3.13 22.27
C ARG A 663 40.31 3.61 23.59
N SER A 664 40.18 2.83 24.66
CA SER A 664 40.70 3.16 25.99
C SER A 664 42.12 2.68 26.26
N GLY A 665 42.83 2.11 25.27
CA GLY A 665 44.20 1.64 25.48
C GLY A 665 44.31 0.20 25.97
N ARG A 666 43.20 -0.49 26.22
CA ARG A 666 43.17 -1.79 26.90
C ARG A 666 43.14 -2.95 25.89
N LEU A 667 44.09 -2.96 24.96
CA LEU A 667 44.12 -3.94 23.85
C LEU A 667 44.20 -5.39 24.35
N ASP A 668 44.96 -5.66 25.41
CA ASP A 668 45.06 -7.00 26.00
C ASP A 668 43.72 -7.52 26.52
N LYS A 669 42.93 -6.65 27.17
CA LYS A 669 41.58 -6.99 27.62
C LYS A 669 40.63 -7.19 26.43
N ALA A 670 40.77 -6.39 25.38
CA ALA A 670 39.98 -6.55 24.15
C ALA A 670 40.27 -7.91 23.49
N TRP A 671 41.55 -8.30 23.39
CA TRP A 671 41.95 -9.60 22.87
C TRP A 671 41.43 -10.75 23.74
N LYS A 672 41.58 -10.64 25.07
CA LYS A 672 41.04 -11.62 26.01
C LYS A 672 39.53 -11.81 25.85
N THR A 673 38.79 -10.72 25.63
CA THR A 673 37.33 -10.76 25.38
C THR A 673 37.00 -11.56 24.10
N VAL A 674 37.79 -11.45 23.04
CA VAL A 674 37.65 -12.24 21.81
C VAL A 674 37.97 -13.72 22.03
N GLN A 675 38.86 -14.05 22.97
CA GLN A 675 39.21 -15.44 23.28
C GLN A 675 38.18 -16.13 24.18
N GLU A 676 37.55 -15.39 25.09
CA GLU A 676 36.63 -15.93 26.11
C GLU A 676 35.16 -15.91 25.67
N MET A 677 34.83 -15.29 24.55
CA MET A 677 33.46 -15.19 24.08
C MET A 677 32.86 -16.58 23.73
N PRO A 678 31.59 -16.84 24.08
CA PRO A 678 30.95 -18.16 23.92
C PRO A 678 30.44 -18.42 22.49
N ILE A 679 30.59 -17.45 21.59
CA ILE A 679 30.14 -17.52 20.19
C ILE A 679 31.34 -17.33 19.27
N GLU A 680 31.32 -17.94 18.07
CA GLU A 680 32.42 -17.78 17.14
C GLU A 680 32.57 -16.31 16.67
N PRO A 681 33.80 -15.76 16.66
CA PRO A 681 34.02 -14.38 16.23
C PRO A 681 33.58 -14.13 14.78
N THR A 682 32.60 -13.25 14.59
CA THR A 682 32.11 -12.83 13.28
C THR A 682 33.05 -11.80 12.64
N ALA A 683 32.83 -11.48 11.35
CA ALA A 683 33.61 -10.44 10.66
C ALA A 683 33.56 -9.07 11.37
N VAL A 684 32.46 -8.74 12.05
CA VAL A 684 32.29 -7.47 12.78
C VAL A 684 33.30 -7.37 13.93
N ILE A 685 33.51 -8.47 14.65
CA ILE A 685 34.44 -8.55 15.77
C ILE A 685 35.89 -8.38 15.29
N TRP A 686 36.27 -9.04 14.20
CA TRP A 686 37.61 -8.89 13.62
C TRP A 686 37.86 -7.47 13.08
N VAL A 687 36.85 -6.81 12.51
CA VAL A 687 36.96 -5.39 12.10
C VAL A 687 37.11 -4.46 13.31
N ALA A 688 36.39 -4.71 14.40
CA ALA A 688 36.52 -3.94 15.65
C ALA A 688 37.94 -4.10 16.23
N LEU A 689 38.47 -5.32 16.26
CA LEU A 689 39.84 -5.60 16.73
C LEU A 689 40.90 -5.00 15.80
N LEU A 690 40.73 -5.08 14.48
CA LEU A 690 41.64 -4.44 13.52
C LEU A 690 41.65 -2.91 13.69
N SER A 691 40.48 -2.33 14.00
CA SER A 691 40.35 -0.90 14.32
C SER A 691 41.06 -0.53 15.61
N ALA A 692 41.07 -1.43 16.60
CA ALA A 692 41.83 -1.31 17.84
C ALA A 692 43.34 -1.28 17.59
N CYS A 693 43.83 -2.19 16.75
CA CYS A 693 45.25 -2.30 16.44
C CYS A 693 45.79 -1.03 15.75
N ARG A 694 44.94 -0.29 15.02
CA ARG A 694 45.31 1.02 14.46
C ARG A 694 45.64 2.05 15.54
N VAL A 695 44.87 2.08 16.63
CA VAL A 695 45.07 3.07 17.69
C VAL A 695 46.37 2.81 18.43
N HIS A 696 46.73 1.54 18.63
CA HIS A 696 47.91 1.12 19.41
C HIS A 696 49.13 0.71 18.60
N SER A 697 49.06 0.83 17.27
CA SER A 697 50.13 0.43 16.33
C SER A 697 50.60 -1.03 16.51
N ASN A 698 49.70 -1.94 16.90
CA ASN A 698 50.02 -3.37 17.05
C ASN A 698 49.86 -4.09 15.70
N VAL A 699 50.98 -4.22 14.98
CA VAL A 699 51.00 -4.77 13.61
C VAL A 699 50.68 -6.27 13.59
N GLU A 700 51.18 -7.05 14.55
CA GLU A 700 51.02 -8.52 14.58
C GLU A 700 49.55 -8.92 14.76
N LEU A 701 48.87 -8.29 15.73
CA LEU A 701 47.45 -8.55 15.97
C LEU A 701 46.57 -8.05 14.81
N ALA A 702 47.00 -6.97 14.14
CA ALA A 702 46.33 -6.48 12.93
C ALA A 702 46.44 -7.45 11.76
N GLU A 703 47.61 -8.05 11.52
CA GLU A 703 47.79 -9.09 10.50
C GLU A 703 46.94 -10.33 10.81
N TYR A 704 46.90 -10.75 12.07
CA TYR A 704 46.07 -11.87 12.50
C TYR A 704 44.58 -11.63 12.22
N ALA A 705 44.05 -10.46 12.62
CA ALA A 705 42.66 -10.10 12.39
C ALA A 705 42.33 -10.01 10.88
N LEU A 706 43.26 -9.48 10.07
CA LEU A 706 43.09 -9.41 8.61
C LEU A 706 43.04 -10.80 7.99
N ASN A 707 43.93 -11.72 8.36
CA ASN A 707 43.94 -13.08 7.83
C ASN A 707 42.61 -13.80 8.13
N LYS A 708 42.07 -13.63 9.34
CA LYS A 708 40.74 -14.15 9.68
C LYS A 708 39.64 -13.56 8.81
N LEU A 709 39.65 -12.25 8.53
CA LEU A 709 38.69 -11.62 7.63
C LEU A 709 38.78 -12.16 6.19
N VAL A 710 40.00 -12.43 5.71
CA VAL A 710 40.25 -13.02 4.39
C VAL A 710 39.74 -14.45 4.32
N ASP A 711 40.03 -15.28 5.33
CA ASP A 711 39.56 -16.67 5.41
C ASP A 711 38.02 -16.76 5.40
N MET A 712 37.36 -15.80 6.06
CA MET A 712 35.90 -15.67 6.10
C MET A 712 35.29 -15.13 4.80
N LYS A 713 36.11 -14.80 3.79
CA LYS A 713 35.71 -14.12 2.54
C LYS A 713 34.88 -12.85 2.80
N ALA A 714 35.17 -12.15 3.90
CA ALA A 714 34.51 -10.90 4.23
C ALA A 714 35.09 -9.78 3.35
N GLU A 715 34.44 -9.50 2.21
CA GLU A 715 34.82 -8.39 1.33
C GLU A 715 34.61 -7.05 2.03
N ASN A 716 35.68 -6.47 2.58
CA ASN A 716 35.62 -5.14 3.18
C ASN A 716 36.80 -4.27 2.71
N ASP A 717 36.50 -3.35 1.77
CA ASP A 717 37.40 -2.30 1.28
C ASP A 717 38.06 -1.50 2.43
N GLY A 718 37.34 -1.35 3.55
CA GLY A 718 37.78 -0.66 4.75
C GLY A 718 38.93 -1.37 5.45
N SER A 719 38.93 -2.71 5.51
CA SER A 719 39.94 -3.49 6.22
C SER A 719 41.33 -3.39 5.59
N TYR A 720 41.40 -3.41 4.25
CA TYR A 720 42.67 -3.23 3.53
C TYR A 720 43.21 -1.81 3.63
N THR A 721 42.31 -0.82 3.60
CA THR A 721 42.71 0.58 3.82
C THR A 721 43.24 0.76 5.24
N LEU A 722 42.60 0.11 6.23
CA LEU A 722 42.95 0.19 7.64
C LEU A 722 44.33 -0.42 7.91
N ILE A 723 44.60 -1.64 7.45
CA ILE A 723 45.93 -2.28 7.61
C ILE A 723 47.03 -1.51 6.84
N SER A 724 46.72 -0.98 5.65
CA SER A 724 47.66 -0.14 4.89
C SER A 724 48.08 1.10 5.69
N ASN A 725 47.14 1.71 6.41
CA ASN A 725 47.42 2.85 7.29
C ASN A 725 48.26 2.41 8.52
N ILE A 726 48.02 1.22 9.08
CA ILE A 726 48.81 0.67 10.21
C ILE A 726 50.28 0.49 9.78
N TYR A 727 50.53 -0.14 8.62
CA TYR A 727 51.89 -0.29 8.10
C TYR A 727 52.58 1.04 7.81
N ALA A 728 51.84 2.02 7.26
CA ALA A 728 52.38 3.34 7.00
C ALA A 728 52.77 4.05 8.32
N THR A 729 51.96 3.92 9.37
CA THR A 729 52.27 4.45 10.71
C THR A 729 53.51 3.77 11.31
N ALA A 730 53.65 2.46 11.12
CA ALA A 730 54.81 1.67 11.52
C ALA A 730 56.05 1.86 10.61
N ARG A 731 55.99 2.76 9.61
CA ARG A 731 57.04 3.03 8.61
C ARG A 731 57.46 1.79 7.79
N GLN A 732 56.57 0.81 7.64
CA GLN A 732 56.76 -0.41 6.85
C GLN A 732 56.26 -0.23 5.40
N TRP A 733 56.92 0.63 4.63
CA TRP A 733 56.47 0.98 3.26
C TRP A 733 56.44 -0.19 2.26
N LYS A 734 57.27 -1.22 2.48
CA LYS A 734 57.24 -2.45 1.68
C LYS A 734 55.90 -3.19 1.84
N ASP A 735 55.37 -3.25 3.05
CA ASP A 735 54.08 -3.87 3.34
C ASP A 735 52.90 -3.02 2.87
N VAL A 736 53.02 -1.68 2.93
CA VAL A 736 52.06 -0.77 2.28
C VAL A 736 51.95 -1.05 0.78
N ALA A 737 53.09 -1.24 0.10
CA ALA A 737 53.11 -1.58 -1.32
C ALA A 737 52.49 -2.95 -1.60
N ARG A 738 52.79 -3.96 -0.77
CA ARG A 738 52.19 -5.32 -0.81
C ARG A 738 50.66 -5.25 -0.74
N ILE A 739 50.11 -4.52 0.24
CA ILE A 739 48.66 -4.37 0.41
C ILE A 739 48.03 -3.60 -0.76
N ARG A 740 48.67 -2.53 -1.26
CA ARG A 740 48.17 -1.80 -2.44
C ARG A 740 48.11 -2.68 -3.69
N GLN A 741 49.09 -3.56 -3.88
CA GLN A 741 49.08 -4.53 -4.97
C GLN A 741 47.94 -5.55 -4.80
N LEU A 742 47.70 -6.01 -3.57
CA LEU A 742 46.59 -6.90 -3.25
C LEU A 742 45.23 -6.22 -3.51
N MET A 743 45.05 -4.97 -3.08
CA MET A 743 43.85 -4.17 -3.38
C MET A 743 43.60 -4.06 -4.89
N LYS A 744 44.67 -3.83 -5.68
CA LYS A 744 44.57 -3.76 -7.14
C LYS A 744 44.17 -5.09 -7.78
N LYS A 745 44.70 -6.22 -7.28
CA LYS A 745 44.33 -7.57 -7.74
C LYS A 745 42.87 -7.91 -7.39
N SER A 746 42.40 -7.48 -6.23
CA SER A 746 41.03 -7.71 -5.75
C SER A 746 40.02 -6.69 -6.28
N GLY A 747 40.43 -5.75 -7.15
CA GLY A 747 39.53 -4.74 -7.74
C GLY A 747 39.07 -3.63 -6.78
N ILE A 748 39.66 -3.54 -5.58
CA ILE A 748 39.29 -2.58 -4.54
C ILE A 748 39.85 -1.19 -4.87
N LYS A 749 38.98 -0.17 -4.91
CA LYS A 749 39.37 1.23 -5.18
C LYS A 749 39.30 2.08 -3.91
N LYS A 750 40.39 2.78 -3.59
CA LYS A 750 40.41 3.77 -2.50
C LYS A 750 39.50 4.95 -2.85
N ARG A 751 38.52 5.24 -1.98
CA ARG A 751 37.66 6.42 -2.14
C ARG A 751 38.44 7.69 -1.73
N PRO A 752 38.41 8.77 -2.54
CA PRO A 752 39.04 10.04 -2.16
C PRO A 752 38.30 10.66 -0.98
N GLY A 753 39.04 11.25 -0.05
CA GLY A 753 38.46 12.01 1.06
C GLY A 753 37.84 13.31 0.57
N CYS A 754 36.57 13.53 0.90
CA CYS A 754 35.81 14.72 0.53
C CYS A 754 35.07 15.22 1.76
N SER A 755 35.18 16.53 2.01
CA SER A 755 34.44 17.22 3.07
C SER A 755 33.49 18.24 2.44
N TRP A 756 32.27 18.35 2.96
CA TRP A 756 31.31 19.33 2.44
C TRP A 756 30.56 20.06 3.54
N VAL A 757 30.15 21.29 3.21
CA VAL A 757 29.36 22.18 4.07
C VAL A 757 28.10 22.58 3.33
N GLN A 758 26.95 22.51 4.01
CA GLN A 758 25.69 22.95 3.45
C GLN A 758 25.48 24.45 3.70
N GLY A 759 25.61 25.25 2.64
CA GLY A 759 25.38 26.70 2.65
C GLY A 759 23.97 27.09 2.21
N LYS A 760 23.67 28.41 2.24
CA LYS A 760 22.35 28.95 1.85
C LYS A 760 21.97 28.67 0.38
N LYS A 761 22.97 28.68 -0.51
CA LYS A 761 22.83 28.52 -1.97
C LYS A 761 23.07 27.09 -2.49
N GLY A 762 23.42 26.14 -1.61
CA GLY A 762 23.76 24.78 -2.00
C GLY A 762 24.86 24.18 -1.13
N THR A 763 25.33 22.99 -1.50
CA THR A 763 26.41 22.28 -0.81
C THR A 763 27.74 22.61 -1.48
N ALA A 764 28.75 23.03 -0.71
CA ALA A 764 30.11 23.23 -1.19
C ALA A 764 30.98 22.04 -0.74
N SER A 765 31.67 21.41 -1.70
CA SER A 765 32.51 20.22 -1.46
C SER A 765 33.97 20.57 -1.71
N PHE A 766 34.85 19.99 -0.89
CA PHE A 766 36.28 20.22 -0.90
C PHE A 766 37.03 18.90 -0.87
N PHE A 767 38.08 18.81 -1.70
CA PHE A 767 39.08 17.75 -1.66
C PHE A 767 40.39 18.27 -1.05
N VAL A 768 41.33 17.37 -0.76
CA VAL A 768 42.65 17.77 -0.25
C VAL A 768 43.34 18.66 -1.28
N GLY A 769 43.82 19.84 -0.87
CA GLY A 769 44.47 20.81 -1.76
C GLY A 769 43.57 21.44 -2.84
N ASP A 770 42.24 21.34 -2.68
CA ASP A 770 41.29 21.82 -3.70
C ASP A 770 41.34 23.35 -3.84
N ARG A 771 41.47 23.84 -5.09
CA ARG A 771 41.48 25.27 -5.46
C ARG A 771 40.41 25.60 -6.52
N SER A 772 39.50 24.67 -6.79
CA SER A 772 38.44 24.82 -7.80
C SER A 772 37.34 25.80 -7.40
N HIS A 773 37.16 26.06 -6.09
CA HIS A 773 36.10 26.90 -5.58
C HIS A 773 36.39 28.40 -5.83
N PRO A 774 35.40 29.23 -6.24
CA PRO A 774 35.63 30.65 -6.53
C PRO A 774 36.23 31.45 -5.36
N LEU A 775 35.86 31.10 -4.13
CA LEU A 775 36.39 31.71 -2.90
C LEU A 775 37.71 31.07 -2.41
N SER A 776 38.41 30.30 -3.25
CA SER A 776 39.65 29.64 -2.83
C SER A 776 40.68 30.61 -2.24
N PRO A 777 40.96 31.79 -2.82
CA PRO A 777 41.95 32.71 -2.24
C PRO A 777 41.61 33.13 -0.80
N GLU A 778 40.35 33.46 -0.52
CA GLU A 778 39.88 33.87 0.80
C GLU A 778 39.88 32.70 1.81
N ILE A 779 39.52 31.50 1.36
CA ILE A 779 39.52 30.28 2.18
C ILE A 779 40.95 29.99 2.68
N TYR A 780 41.94 29.99 1.78
CA TYR A 780 43.32 29.69 2.16
C TYR A 780 43.93 30.80 3.03
N ALA A 781 43.64 32.08 2.74
CA ALA A 781 44.10 33.19 3.56
C ALA A 781 43.54 33.14 4.99
N LEU A 782 42.26 32.78 5.16
CA LEU A 782 41.66 32.59 6.47
C LEU A 782 42.27 31.37 7.18
N LEU A 783 42.42 30.26 6.47
CA LEU A 783 42.97 29.03 7.05
C LEU A 783 44.40 29.24 7.55
N GLU A 784 45.26 29.89 6.77
CA GLU A 784 46.62 30.23 7.20
C GLU A 784 46.62 31.08 8.48
N LYS A 785 45.76 32.10 8.54
CA LYS A 785 45.59 32.93 9.75
C LYS A 785 45.12 32.11 10.97
N LEU A 786 44.18 31.18 10.78
CA LEU A 786 43.70 30.31 11.85
C LEU A 786 44.80 29.36 12.33
N ILE A 787 45.51 28.69 11.42
CA ILE A 787 46.60 27.76 11.75
C ILE A 787 47.72 28.47 12.50
N ASN A 788 48.12 29.67 12.08
CA ASN A 788 49.15 30.44 12.78
C ASN A 788 48.72 30.83 14.20
N ARG A 789 47.45 31.20 14.41
CA ARG A 789 46.91 31.51 15.75
C ARG A 789 46.89 30.28 16.66
N ILE A 790 46.44 29.13 16.17
CA ILE A 790 46.41 27.92 17.02
C ILE A 790 47.83 27.39 17.31
N LYS A 791 48.78 27.51 16.38
CA LYS A 791 50.19 27.20 16.63
C LYS A 791 50.76 28.05 17.75
N ALA A 792 50.46 29.35 17.78
CA ALA A 792 50.83 30.24 18.88
C ALA A 792 50.19 29.86 20.23
N MET A 793 49.09 29.10 20.23
CA MET A 793 48.43 28.56 21.43
C MET A 793 48.96 27.18 21.85
N GLY A 794 49.95 26.62 21.13
CA GLY A 794 50.55 25.32 21.44
C GLY A 794 50.06 24.14 20.59
N TYR A 795 49.29 24.37 19.54
CA TYR A 795 48.96 23.30 18.58
C TYR A 795 50.19 22.90 17.76
N VAL A 796 50.52 21.61 17.77
CA VAL A 796 51.59 21.01 16.97
C VAL A 796 50.96 20.02 15.98
N PRO A 797 51.20 20.16 14.67
CA PRO A 797 50.69 19.22 13.68
C PRO A 797 51.19 17.79 13.93
N GLU A 798 50.28 16.83 13.89
CA GLU A 798 50.59 15.42 14.18
C GLU A 798 51.00 14.69 12.89
N THR A 799 52.30 14.75 12.54
CA THR A 799 52.87 14.24 11.27
C THR A 799 52.65 12.75 11.03
N ASN A 800 52.40 11.95 12.07
CA ASN A 800 52.06 10.53 11.96
C ASN A 800 50.77 10.27 11.15
N PHE A 801 49.90 11.28 10.99
CA PHE A 801 48.70 11.17 10.15
C PHE A 801 48.91 11.52 8.68
N ALA A 802 50.08 12.02 8.31
CA ALA A 802 50.47 12.20 6.91
C ALA A 802 51.09 10.89 6.39
N LEU A 803 50.23 9.98 5.92
CA LEU A 803 50.58 8.62 5.49
C LEU A 803 51.26 8.57 4.09
N HIS A 804 52.15 9.54 3.83
CA HIS A 804 52.93 9.68 2.61
C HIS A 804 54.42 9.54 2.93
N ASP A 805 55.16 8.89 2.02
CA ASP A 805 56.61 8.71 2.12
C ASP A 805 57.32 9.99 1.65
N VAL A 806 57.16 11.05 2.44
CA VAL A 806 57.70 12.40 2.22
C VAL A 806 58.31 12.93 3.51
N ASP A 807 59.13 13.98 3.42
CA ASP A 807 59.76 14.59 4.60
C ASP A 807 58.73 15.25 5.53
N ASP A 808 59.15 15.57 6.76
CA ASP A 808 58.23 16.07 7.78
C ASP A 808 57.73 17.49 7.48
N GLU A 809 58.41 18.25 6.61
CA GLU A 809 58.00 19.59 6.18
C GLU A 809 56.88 19.51 5.13
N GLU A 810 57.02 18.63 4.14
CA GLU A 810 55.97 18.28 3.17
C GLU A 810 54.75 17.63 3.86
N LYS A 811 54.97 16.78 4.87
CA LYS A 811 53.86 16.25 5.69
C LYS A 811 53.06 17.35 6.37
N ASN A 812 53.73 18.36 6.94
CA ASN A 812 53.05 19.49 7.57
C ASN A 812 52.21 20.30 6.58
N ASN A 813 52.71 20.51 5.37
CA ASN A 813 51.98 21.19 4.31
C ASN A 813 50.76 20.39 3.85
N LEU A 814 50.90 19.07 3.68
CA LEU A 814 49.79 18.18 3.33
C LEU A 814 48.69 18.17 4.40
N LEU A 815 49.05 18.18 5.69
CA LEU A 815 48.10 18.26 6.81
C LEU A 815 47.36 19.61 6.87
N ALA A 816 48.01 20.70 6.45
CA ALA A 816 47.40 22.02 6.42
C ALA A 816 46.28 22.11 5.38
N GLU A 817 46.44 21.43 4.23
CA GLU A 817 45.49 21.46 3.10
C GLU A 817 44.43 20.35 3.15
N HIS A 818 44.19 19.76 4.32
CA HIS A 818 43.12 18.78 4.49
C HIS A 818 41.74 19.37 4.18
N SER A 819 40.92 18.59 3.46
CA SER A 819 39.58 18.98 3.02
C SER A 819 38.68 19.48 4.15
N GLU A 820 38.84 18.94 5.34
CA GLU A 820 38.10 19.27 6.57
C GLU A 820 38.38 20.71 6.98
N LYS A 821 39.66 21.12 6.94
CA LYS A 821 40.12 22.47 7.30
C LYS A 821 39.66 23.50 6.26
N LEU A 822 39.70 23.14 4.98
CA LEU A 822 39.15 23.96 3.89
C LEU A 822 37.64 24.17 4.05
N ALA A 823 36.90 23.09 4.35
CA ALA A 823 35.47 23.13 4.62
C ALA A 823 35.14 24.03 5.83
N LEU A 824 35.91 23.95 6.92
CA LEU A 824 35.73 24.81 8.09
C LEU A 824 35.98 26.29 7.76
N ALA A 825 37.06 26.61 7.05
CA ALA A 825 37.36 27.97 6.65
C ALA A 825 36.26 28.55 5.75
N TYR A 826 35.76 27.79 4.78
CA TYR A 826 34.59 28.17 4.00
C TYR A 826 33.33 28.36 4.86
N GLY A 827 33.08 27.47 5.82
CA GLY A 827 31.99 27.60 6.78
C GLY A 827 32.04 28.92 7.51
N LEU A 828 33.18 29.25 8.13
CA LEU A 828 33.40 30.50 8.86
C LEU A 828 33.24 31.76 8.00
N LEU A 829 33.58 31.69 6.70
CA LEU A 829 33.39 32.81 5.77
C LEU A 829 31.92 33.03 5.38
N THR A 830 31.11 31.98 5.43
CA THR A 830 29.75 31.99 4.87
C THR A 830 28.64 31.95 5.92
N THR A 831 28.97 31.66 7.18
CA THR A 831 28.03 31.68 8.31
C THR A 831 28.20 32.92 9.18
N SER A 832 27.10 33.36 9.78
CA SER A 832 27.14 34.43 10.78
C SER A 832 27.67 33.90 12.12
N PRO A 833 28.43 34.70 12.90
CA PRO A 833 28.84 34.35 14.26
C PRO A 833 27.69 33.82 15.11
N GLY A 834 27.96 32.80 15.93
CA GLY A 834 26.99 32.09 16.77
C GLY A 834 26.23 30.96 16.07
N CYS A 835 26.26 30.86 14.72
CA CYS A 835 25.61 29.77 14.01
C CYS A 835 26.46 28.48 14.04
N PRO A 836 25.88 27.29 14.27
CA PRO A 836 26.64 26.05 14.17
C PRO A 836 27.06 25.74 12.73
N ILE A 837 28.35 25.43 12.52
CA ILE A 837 28.90 25.00 11.23
C ILE A 837 28.84 23.48 11.16
N ARG A 838 28.16 22.93 10.16
CA ARG A 838 28.03 21.49 9.95
C ARG A 838 28.88 21.03 8.78
N ILE A 839 29.92 20.26 9.07
CA ILE A 839 30.83 19.67 8.09
C ILE A 839 30.55 18.17 8.05
N THR A 840 30.41 17.60 6.86
CA THR A 840 30.35 16.14 6.70
C THR A 840 31.57 15.66 5.92
N LYS A 841 32.19 14.59 6.41
CA LYS A 841 33.31 13.89 5.80
C LYS A 841 32.89 12.47 5.44
N ASN A 842 33.19 12.04 4.22
CA ASN A 842 32.90 10.67 3.75
C ASN A 842 33.80 9.57 4.35
N LEU A 843 34.84 9.94 5.10
CA LEU A 843 35.83 9.09 5.75
C LEU A 843 35.97 9.49 7.23
N ARG A 844 36.70 8.70 8.03
CA ARG A 844 37.05 9.10 9.41
C ARG A 844 37.87 10.39 9.40
N VAL A 845 37.51 11.35 10.24
CA VAL A 845 38.27 12.61 10.41
C VAL A 845 39.64 12.27 11.01
N CYS A 846 40.68 12.89 10.45
CA CYS A 846 42.07 12.67 10.89
C CYS A 846 42.32 13.21 12.31
N GLY A 847 43.24 12.60 13.07
CA GLY A 847 43.55 13.02 14.45
C GLY A 847 44.04 14.47 14.52
N ASP A 848 44.94 14.83 13.61
CA ASP A 848 45.42 16.21 13.45
C ASP A 848 44.28 17.22 13.19
N CYS A 849 43.30 16.85 12.37
CA CYS A 849 42.13 17.66 12.03
C CYS A 849 41.26 17.88 13.27
N HIS A 850 41.05 16.80 14.04
CA HIS A 850 40.30 16.82 15.30
C HIS A 850 41.00 17.71 16.35
N SER A 851 42.31 17.56 16.52
CA SER A 851 43.13 18.42 17.37
C SER A 851 43.04 19.88 16.92
N ALA A 852 43.22 20.17 15.62
CA ALA A 852 43.11 21.52 15.07
C ALA A 852 41.74 22.14 15.33
N PHE A 853 40.64 21.42 15.12
CA PHE A 853 39.28 21.91 15.39
C PHE A 853 39.04 22.20 16.87
N THR A 854 39.62 21.40 17.75
CA THR A 854 39.59 21.66 19.19
C THR A 854 40.23 23.02 19.51
N TYR A 855 41.42 23.30 18.99
CA TYR A 855 42.05 24.61 19.19
C TYR A 855 41.29 25.76 18.49
N ILE A 856 40.82 25.55 17.25
CA ILE A 856 40.09 26.58 16.51
C ILE A 856 38.80 26.96 17.25
N SER A 857 38.09 26.00 17.86
CA SER A 857 36.87 26.25 18.64
C SER A 857 37.07 27.17 19.87
N LYS A 858 38.32 27.40 20.31
CA LYS A 858 38.64 28.38 21.37
C LYS A 858 38.69 29.83 20.85
N ILE A 859 38.91 30.01 19.55
CA ILE A 859 39.17 31.32 18.94
C ILE A 859 38.10 31.77 17.96
N VAL A 860 37.09 30.93 17.69
CA VAL A 860 35.93 31.24 16.85
C VAL A 860 34.65 31.17 17.66
N ASP A 861 33.75 32.11 17.41
CA ASP A 861 32.42 32.16 18.02
C ASP A 861 31.41 31.29 17.24
N HIS A 862 31.74 30.01 17.03
CA HIS A 862 30.89 29.05 16.33
C HIS A 862 31.03 27.68 16.99
N GLU A 863 29.91 26.96 17.14
CA GLU A 863 29.95 25.52 17.38
C GLU A 863 30.31 24.82 16.06
N ILE A 864 31.35 24.00 16.06
CA ILE A 864 31.77 23.25 14.88
C ILE A 864 31.29 21.81 15.05
N ILE A 865 30.36 21.38 14.20
CA ILE A 865 29.81 20.03 14.20
C ILE A 865 30.38 19.30 13.00
N VAL A 866 31.20 18.28 13.25
CA VAL A 866 31.81 17.48 12.18
C VAL A 866 31.31 16.06 12.24
N ARG A 867 30.66 15.63 11.15
CA ARG A 867 30.22 14.26 10.93
C ARG A 867 31.29 13.49 10.16
N ASP A 868 31.77 12.38 10.69
CA ASP A 868 32.55 11.39 9.95
C ASP A 868 31.67 10.22 9.46
N SER A 869 32.22 9.04 9.13
CA SER A 869 31.48 7.90 8.55
C SER A 869 30.15 7.59 9.27
N SER A 870 30.06 7.82 10.57
CA SER A 870 28.80 7.69 11.33
C SER A 870 28.77 8.45 12.67
N ARG A 871 29.85 9.14 13.07
CA ARG A 871 29.95 9.85 14.36
C ARG A 871 29.94 11.36 14.16
N PHE A 872 29.32 12.07 15.09
CA PHE A 872 29.39 13.52 15.21
C PHE A 872 30.36 13.93 16.31
N HIS A 873 31.18 14.92 15.99
CA HIS A 873 32.09 15.59 16.90
C HIS A 873 31.63 17.03 17.04
N HIS A 874 31.24 17.43 18.24
CA HIS A 874 30.85 18.81 18.55
C HIS A 874 32.03 19.52 19.21
N PHE A 875 32.67 20.44 18.50
CA PHE A 875 33.74 21.26 19.04
C PHE A 875 33.19 22.61 19.49
N LYS A 876 33.37 22.90 20.78
CA LYS A 876 32.96 24.16 21.41
C LYS A 876 33.91 24.50 22.55
N GLU A 877 34.36 25.76 22.59
CA GLU A 877 35.18 26.31 23.68
C GLU A 877 36.43 25.48 24.02
N GLY A 878 37.02 24.81 23.03
CA GLY A 878 38.21 23.99 23.24
C GLY A 878 37.96 22.57 23.72
N SER A 879 36.72 22.11 23.72
CA SER A 879 36.33 20.75 24.05
C SER A 879 35.65 20.10 22.85
N CYS A 880 35.71 18.77 22.77
CA CYS A 880 34.95 17.96 21.83
C CYS A 880 33.98 17.06 22.60
N SER A 881 32.77 16.81 22.07
CA SER A 881 31.81 15.89 22.69
C SER A 881 32.36 14.48 22.92
N CYS A 882 33.40 14.05 22.20
CA CYS A 882 34.07 12.77 22.43
C CYS A 882 34.92 12.71 23.71
N GLY A 883 35.12 13.82 24.42
CA GLY A 883 35.96 13.86 25.63
C GLY A 883 37.45 13.57 25.36
N GLY A 884 37.92 13.70 24.12
CA GLY A 884 39.28 13.33 23.72
C GLY A 884 39.47 11.85 23.40
N TYR A 885 38.42 11.02 23.48
CA TYR A 885 38.41 9.63 23.02
C TYR A 885 38.23 9.58 21.48
N TRP A 886 39.34 9.86 20.78
CA TRP A 886 39.46 9.85 19.32
C TRP A 886 39.87 8.49 18.76
#